data_AF-A0A1G7RNR3-F1
#
_entry.id   AF-A0A1G7RNR3-F1
#
_cell.length_a   1.000
_cell.length_b   1.000
_cell.length_c   1.000
_cell.angle_alpha   90.00
_cell.angle_beta   90.00
_cell.angle_gamma   90.00
#
_symmetry.space_group_name_H-M   'P 1'
#
loop_
_entity.id
_entity.type
_entity.pdbx_description
1 polymer ?
#
loop_
_entity_poly.entity_id
_entity_poly.type
_entity_poly.pdbx_seq_one_letter_code
_entity_poly.pdbx_strand_id
1 'polypeptide(L)'
;MKKKIFYTLLAVWIPVLFTQVQAQVPRVSGSPFPLSAIPDTLYLTSENYAPSEKVALQTLMGVLAQTKPAILRDISGHRTLVENAGVKINDTYYTNFPGMLNRFANRLSGYILCNQKDKSTNVAISLAGVMNAIAIPADIEQTAINAGLTLLLDVRARDEAWALANYGNLFSQKIASYQQSSDDRVFSLADYSAYTKAFQFWDSSPSGALATSVYNRMNKGATFFGWGPAEYETVEQLSLKSMSILPSDWAPNMSALSNIPAKSKTFKQKDPIKPFEVKTGVHTVCFVITDGDNVQWLLGSHDNINNWNNPARAHVNLGWTISPSLSELAPVVYEKYVENCLTTPDGRNVLIAGPSGRSYYFPGRYPNADLETEATLLNKYMKQADLRIVNIIDADDSDNDPGAYLKQDNIDALFYYSYGANYTGRHGQIDWYKDKPSIGGRYTLWGTLSSPQSLANQLNQASTNINSADGYSLVSVHIWSRDVDDVQECISKLGPNVRVVAPDEFVWLIRKNLKGLPVGTGNGLKAEYYSGYHLDNLKYQQTDGNVDFDWGIGSPNQAQLGNNQFSVKWSGQVQPLYSESYTFYVYSDDGVKLTVNGQPIINDFETQGAYTRSGTITLTAGQKYNIELQYGEGNGDAFCHLQWESASQSRQIIPRSQLYSRPDTSNGPVTVYEHAQYGGFHAGLPIGAYKLAGLELKGVQNDEISSLKVAEGYKVILFEHENFAGDSIVLTSSSANLGSTWNDKASSIKVLANGNPNLAGSYTIKNVNSGLFLDVRGGIGGTGDGTPIQLWHGTGAANQTFTLKHLGDGRYTVTAYHSAKCLDIPQSSLNEDVSLWQWTNQEASNQQFIAVQADSGYYKFISVLSGKVLSILNESTAPEAKVVQHTGTGQLSGRWQLLSVPPVGNGTGLTGNYYNGMNFETFVFSRLDPTINFDWGEGSPGAGVNTNGYTVRWTGKVEPRYSGQYTFYITSDNGRRLWVNNQLVIDKWLDDWDIEYSGTITLTAGQQYDIKLEYFENNGGANCKLSWSSASQGKEIIPKNQLYATPLSLANSSIATAYEKTATGKDIVLYPNPATSHVRLKFGAKQARMIIYDALGRQVTPTRIIYSGQEINTAQLRPGVYLIQLDINGIKTSKHLVKSAE
;
A
#
# COMPACT_ATOMS: atom_id res chain seq x y z
N MET A 1 -75.09 10.25 -18.63
CA MET A 1 -74.74 10.80 -19.96
C MET A 1 -73.76 11.96 -19.77
N LYS A 2 -72.54 11.85 -20.31
CA LYS A 2 -71.53 12.91 -20.61
C LYS A 2 -70.10 12.38 -20.37
N LYS A 3 -69.57 11.64 -21.35
CA LYS A 3 -68.13 11.41 -21.57
C LYS A 3 -67.90 11.27 -23.08
N LYS A 4 -67.93 12.40 -23.78
CA LYS A 4 -67.45 12.53 -25.17
C LYS A 4 -67.04 13.98 -25.37
N ILE A 5 -65.73 14.21 -25.50
CA ILE A 5 -64.99 15.19 -26.33
C ILE A 5 -63.54 15.13 -25.79
N PHE A 6 -62.80 14.12 -26.23
CA PHE A 6 -61.33 14.01 -26.09
C PHE A 6 -60.84 12.92 -27.06
N TYR A 7 -61.21 13.03 -28.34
CA TYR A 7 -60.77 12.11 -29.41
C TYR A 7 -60.71 12.84 -30.75
N THR A 8 -59.75 13.76 -30.91
CA THR A 8 -59.26 14.22 -32.22
C THR A 8 -57.95 15.01 -32.06
N LEU A 9 -56.88 14.36 -31.60
CA LEU A 9 -55.46 14.81 -31.72
C LEU A 9 -54.53 13.77 -31.08
N LEU A 10 -54.56 12.53 -31.58
CA LEU A 10 -53.58 11.50 -31.18
C LEU A 10 -53.49 10.43 -32.29
N ALA A 11 -53.07 10.86 -33.48
CA ALA A 11 -52.92 9.97 -34.64
C ALA A 11 -51.84 10.45 -35.62
N VAL A 12 -50.71 10.96 -35.14
CA VAL A 12 -49.44 10.98 -35.90
C VAL A 12 -48.32 11.00 -34.83
N TRP A 13 -47.27 10.20 -35.01
CA TRP A 13 -46.07 10.06 -34.16
C TRP A 13 -46.09 9.02 -33.04
N ILE A 14 -46.06 7.72 -33.38
CA ILE A 14 -45.21 6.75 -32.68
C ILE A 14 -44.86 5.59 -33.66
N PRO A 15 -43.64 5.50 -34.22
CA PRO A 15 -42.94 4.23 -34.27
C PRO A 15 -42.09 4.17 -33.00
N VAL A 16 -42.52 3.34 -32.03
CA VAL A 16 -41.64 2.92 -30.94
C VAL A 16 -40.55 2.11 -31.64
N LEU A 17 -39.36 2.68 -31.75
CA LEU A 17 -38.13 1.94 -31.94
C LEU A 17 -38.01 0.99 -30.74
N PHE A 18 -38.56 -0.22 -30.86
CA PHE A 18 -38.13 -1.35 -30.06
C PHE A 18 -36.70 -1.66 -30.49
N THR A 19 -35.70 -1.00 -29.89
CA THR A 19 -34.35 -1.53 -29.87
C THR A 19 -34.42 -2.82 -29.04
N GLN A 20 -34.39 -3.98 -29.70
CA GLN A 20 -34.18 -5.24 -29.01
C GLN A 20 -32.90 -5.10 -28.16
N VAL A 21 -33.04 -5.15 -26.84
CA VAL A 21 -31.89 -5.25 -25.93
C VAL A 21 -31.21 -6.57 -26.27
N GLN A 22 -30.00 -6.51 -26.81
CA GLN A 22 -29.22 -7.69 -27.14
C GLN A 22 -28.84 -8.42 -25.84
N ALA A 23 -29.02 -9.73 -25.80
CA ALA A 23 -28.68 -10.54 -24.63
C ALA A 23 -27.16 -10.49 -24.36
N GLN A 24 -26.78 -10.43 -23.09
CA GLN A 24 -25.40 -10.36 -22.60
C GLN A 24 -25.15 -11.44 -21.56
N VAL A 25 -23.90 -11.90 -21.42
CA VAL A 25 -23.52 -12.83 -20.36
C VAL A 25 -23.59 -12.12 -19.00
N PRO A 26 -24.17 -12.71 -17.95
CA PRO A 26 -24.19 -12.09 -16.62
C PRO A 26 -22.78 -11.86 -16.05
N ARG A 27 -22.64 -10.82 -15.23
CA ARG A 27 -21.44 -10.54 -14.42
C ARG A 27 -21.80 -10.29 -12.97
N VAL A 28 -20.91 -10.66 -12.07
CA VAL A 28 -20.90 -10.28 -10.68
C VAL A 28 -20.86 -8.76 -10.55
N SER A 29 -21.70 -8.22 -9.67
CA SER A 29 -21.70 -6.78 -9.37
C SER A 29 -20.35 -6.35 -8.78
N GLY A 30 -19.66 -5.45 -9.51
CA GLY A 30 -18.31 -4.98 -9.20
C GLY A 30 -17.23 -5.59 -10.10
N SER A 31 -17.56 -6.52 -10.98
CA SER A 31 -16.64 -7.08 -11.98
C SER A 31 -16.00 -5.97 -12.82
N PRO A 32 -14.66 -6.00 -13.02
CA PRO A 32 -13.98 -5.06 -13.91
C PRO A 32 -14.15 -5.43 -15.39
N PHE A 33 -14.67 -6.62 -15.70
CA PHE A 33 -14.71 -7.15 -17.07
C PHE A 33 -15.87 -6.58 -17.90
N PRO A 34 -15.61 -6.13 -19.14
CA PRO A 34 -16.63 -5.53 -19.98
C PRO A 34 -17.65 -6.56 -20.51
N LEU A 35 -18.75 -6.02 -21.04
CA LEU A 35 -19.85 -6.75 -21.62
C LEU A 35 -20.07 -6.38 -23.08
N SER A 36 -20.32 -7.38 -23.90
CA SER A 36 -20.78 -7.24 -25.28
C SER A 36 -21.92 -8.21 -25.57
N ALA A 37 -22.52 -8.12 -26.76
CA ALA A 37 -23.60 -9.02 -27.15
C ALA A 37 -23.10 -10.46 -27.30
N ILE A 38 -23.94 -11.43 -26.92
CA ILE A 38 -23.68 -12.85 -27.14
C ILE A 38 -23.61 -13.12 -28.65
N PRO A 39 -22.56 -13.79 -29.17
CA PRO A 39 -22.46 -14.12 -30.58
C PRO A 39 -23.42 -15.24 -30.96
N ASP A 40 -24.06 -15.10 -32.11
CA ASP A 40 -24.90 -16.09 -32.77
C ASP A 40 -24.13 -16.95 -33.78
N THR A 41 -23.08 -16.39 -34.38
CA THR A 41 -22.15 -17.09 -35.28
C THR A 41 -20.73 -16.55 -35.10
N LEU A 42 -19.73 -17.43 -35.09
CA LEU A 42 -18.31 -17.09 -35.08
C LEU A 42 -17.62 -17.65 -36.32
N TYR A 43 -16.75 -16.85 -36.93
CA TYR A 43 -15.87 -17.30 -38.00
C TYR A 43 -14.65 -17.99 -37.39
N LEU A 44 -14.50 -19.28 -37.70
CA LEU A 44 -13.37 -20.08 -37.25
C LEU A 44 -12.15 -19.76 -38.10
N THR A 45 -10.98 -19.74 -37.45
CA THR A 45 -9.73 -19.47 -38.14
C THR A 45 -8.57 -20.27 -37.58
N SER A 46 -7.59 -20.60 -38.43
CA SER A 46 -6.45 -21.45 -38.08
C SER A 46 -5.42 -20.73 -37.22
N GLU A 47 -4.58 -21.52 -36.55
CA GLU A 47 -3.38 -21.04 -35.83
C GLU A 47 -2.15 -20.84 -36.74
N ASN A 48 -2.25 -21.23 -38.00
CA ASN A 48 -1.13 -21.33 -38.95
C ASN A 48 -0.97 -20.08 -39.81
N TYR A 49 -1.10 -18.90 -39.21
CA TYR A 49 -0.85 -17.63 -39.89
C TYR A 49 0.58 -17.14 -39.72
N ALA A 50 1.02 -16.26 -40.62
CA ALA A 50 2.28 -15.56 -40.46
C ALA A 50 2.25 -14.67 -39.20
N PRO A 51 3.40 -14.43 -38.53
CA PRO A 51 3.45 -13.61 -37.32
C PRO A 51 2.72 -12.26 -37.43
N SER A 52 2.89 -11.56 -38.55
CA SER A 52 2.21 -10.27 -38.79
C SER A 52 0.69 -10.38 -38.91
N GLU A 53 0.20 -11.44 -39.55
CA GLU A 53 -1.23 -11.72 -39.65
C GLU A 53 -1.81 -12.07 -38.28
N LYS A 54 -1.06 -12.74 -37.39
CA LYS A 54 -1.50 -13.02 -36.01
C LYS A 54 -1.72 -11.74 -35.20
N VAL A 55 -0.85 -10.73 -35.34
CA VAL A 55 -1.04 -9.42 -34.68
C VAL A 55 -2.32 -8.75 -35.17
N ALA A 56 -2.50 -8.69 -36.50
CA ALA A 56 -3.66 -8.06 -37.11
C ALA A 56 -4.97 -8.81 -36.77
N LEU A 57 -4.94 -10.14 -36.83
CA LEU A 57 -6.09 -11.00 -36.50
C LEU A 57 -6.59 -10.78 -35.08
N GLN A 58 -5.69 -10.78 -34.09
CA GLN A 58 -6.11 -10.62 -32.70
C GLN A 58 -6.67 -9.23 -32.43
N THR A 59 -6.06 -8.17 -32.98
CA THR A 59 -6.63 -6.83 -32.82
C THR A 59 -8.00 -6.70 -33.51
N LEU A 60 -8.19 -7.35 -34.66
CA LEU A 60 -9.49 -7.47 -35.31
C LEU A 60 -10.51 -8.18 -34.39
N MET A 61 -10.14 -9.33 -33.81
CA MET A 61 -10.99 -10.06 -32.86
C MET A 61 -11.46 -9.15 -31.72
N GLY A 62 -10.52 -8.45 -31.08
CA GLY A 62 -10.79 -7.59 -29.94
C GLY A 62 -11.68 -6.39 -30.26
N VAL A 63 -11.41 -5.70 -31.38
CA VAL A 63 -12.21 -4.55 -31.82
C VAL A 63 -13.65 -4.97 -32.14
N LEU A 64 -13.84 -6.10 -32.83
CA LEU A 64 -15.18 -6.62 -33.12
C LEU A 64 -15.92 -7.00 -31.84
N ALA A 65 -15.22 -7.64 -30.89
CA ALA A 65 -15.77 -8.06 -29.61
C ALA A 65 -16.30 -6.90 -28.76
N GLN A 66 -15.85 -5.65 -28.95
CA GLN A 66 -16.40 -4.50 -28.22
C GLN A 66 -17.90 -4.28 -28.43
N THR A 67 -18.46 -4.84 -29.50
CA THR A 67 -19.90 -4.79 -29.80
C THR A 67 -20.51 -6.18 -29.80
N LYS A 68 -19.91 -7.10 -30.57
CA LYS A 68 -20.29 -8.51 -30.63
C LYS A 68 -19.12 -9.32 -31.19
N PRO A 69 -18.60 -10.32 -30.47
CA PRO A 69 -17.54 -11.19 -30.98
C PRO A 69 -17.94 -11.82 -32.30
N ALA A 70 -16.96 -12.02 -33.19
CA ALA A 70 -17.23 -12.52 -34.54
C ALA A 70 -16.23 -13.58 -35.02
N ILE A 71 -15.11 -13.75 -34.34
CA ILE A 71 -14.01 -14.61 -34.77
C ILE A 71 -13.58 -15.48 -33.59
N LEU A 72 -13.26 -16.74 -33.87
CA LEU A 72 -12.71 -17.71 -32.93
C LEU A 72 -11.51 -18.40 -33.56
N ARG A 73 -10.37 -18.42 -32.85
CA ARG A 73 -9.22 -19.22 -33.29
C ARG A 73 -9.41 -20.68 -32.89
N ASP A 74 -9.11 -21.61 -33.80
CA ASP A 74 -9.24 -23.06 -33.59
C ASP A 74 -8.04 -23.60 -32.82
N ILE A 75 -8.08 -23.41 -31.50
CA ILE A 75 -7.02 -23.78 -30.58
C ILE A 75 -7.60 -24.36 -29.29
N SER A 76 -6.89 -25.29 -28.66
CA SER A 76 -7.22 -25.84 -27.33
C SER A 76 -8.63 -26.42 -27.20
N GLY A 77 -9.21 -26.94 -28.29
CA GLY A 77 -10.56 -27.52 -28.27
C GLY A 77 -11.68 -26.50 -28.04
N HIS A 78 -11.39 -25.19 -28.13
CA HIS A 78 -12.40 -24.13 -27.91
C HIS A 78 -13.58 -24.24 -28.86
N ARG A 79 -13.36 -24.66 -30.11
CA ARG A 79 -14.43 -24.89 -31.09
C ARG A 79 -15.56 -25.74 -30.52
N THR A 80 -15.22 -26.91 -29.98
CA THR A 80 -16.20 -27.85 -29.43
C THR A 80 -16.99 -27.26 -28.27
N LEU A 81 -16.33 -26.53 -27.36
CA LEU A 81 -16.98 -25.88 -26.23
C LEU A 81 -17.97 -24.80 -26.69
N VAL A 82 -17.59 -24.04 -27.71
CA VAL A 82 -18.42 -22.98 -28.29
C VAL A 82 -19.63 -23.54 -29.05
N GLU A 83 -19.44 -24.62 -29.83
CA GLU A 83 -20.53 -25.32 -30.51
C GLU A 83 -21.53 -25.91 -29.49
N ASN A 84 -21.03 -26.50 -28.40
CA ASN A 84 -21.85 -27.04 -27.31
C ASN A 84 -22.67 -25.97 -26.57
N ALA A 85 -22.19 -24.73 -26.53
CA ALA A 85 -22.91 -23.57 -26.00
C ALA A 85 -23.98 -23.01 -26.97
N GLY A 86 -24.12 -23.61 -28.16
CA GLY A 86 -25.15 -23.25 -29.14
C GLY A 86 -24.75 -22.13 -30.11
N VAL A 87 -23.48 -21.73 -30.14
CA VAL A 87 -22.96 -20.74 -31.10
C VAL A 87 -22.59 -21.44 -32.40
N LYS A 88 -23.06 -20.90 -33.54
CA LYS A 88 -22.76 -21.49 -34.85
C LYS A 88 -21.33 -21.18 -35.26
N ILE A 89 -20.65 -22.17 -35.82
CA ILE A 89 -19.30 -22.01 -36.38
C ILE A 89 -19.36 -21.92 -37.91
N ASN A 90 -18.61 -20.98 -38.47
CA ASN A 90 -18.44 -20.81 -39.91
C ASN A 90 -16.94 -20.79 -40.27
N ASP A 91 -16.48 -21.70 -41.11
CA ASP A 91 -15.07 -21.87 -41.49
C ASP A 91 -14.70 -21.26 -42.84
N THR A 92 -15.55 -20.39 -43.42
CA THR A 92 -15.35 -19.77 -44.74
C THR A 92 -13.96 -19.13 -44.92
N TYR A 93 -13.38 -18.58 -43.84
CA TYR A 93 -12.09 -17.87 -43.88
C TYR A 93 -10.97 -18.60 -43.12
N TYR A 94 -11.09 -19.92 -42.93
CA TYR A 94 -10.24 -20.68 -42.00
C TYR A 94 -8.74 -20.42 -42.16
N THR A 95 -8.22 -20.36 -43.39
CA THR A 95 -6.82 -20.03 -43.71
C THR A 95 -6.68 -18.75 -44.56
N ASN A 96 -7.71 -17.90 -44.60
CA ASN A 96 -7.76 -16.73 -45.51
C ASN A 96 -7.91 -15.42 -44.72
N PHE A 97 -6.80 -14.94 -44.13
CA PHE A 97 -6.80 -13.68 -43.39
C PHE A 97 -7.21 -12.46 -44.25
N PRO A 98 -6.72 -12.25 -45.49
CA PRO A 98 -7.16 -11.14 -46.33
C PRO A 98 -8.68 -11.13 -46.59
N GLY A 99 -9.27 -12.30 -46.83
CA GLY A 99 -10.71 -12.46 -46.99
C GLY A 99 -11.49 -12.11 -45.71
N MET A 100 -10.98 -12.53 -44.55
CA MET A 100 -11.56 -12.20 -43.25
C MET A 100 -11.46 -10.71 -42.94
N LEU A 101 -10.32 -10.07 -43.23
CA LEU A 101 -10.16 -8.63 -43.06
C LEU A 101 -11.14 -7.86 -43.94
N ASN A 102 -11.26 -8.22 -45.23
CA ASN A 102 -12.20 -7.59 -46.15
C ASN A 102 -13.66 -7.73 -45.69
N ARG A 103 -14.02 -8.88 -45.11
CA ARG A 103 -15.37 -9.11 -44.55
C ARG A 103 -15.74 -8.11 -43.46
N PHE A 104 -14.76 -7.67 -42.66
CA PHE A 104 -14.98 -6.82 -41.50
C PHE A 104 -14.45 -5.40 -41.64
N ALA A 105 -13.80 -5.06 -42.75
CA ALA A 105 -13.18 -3.76 -42.97
C ALA A 105 -14.15 -2.59 -42.78
N ASN A 106 -15.41 -2.74 -43.19
CA ASN A 106 -16.45 -1.73 -43.04
C ASN A 106 -16.87 -1.46 -41.57
N ARG A 107 -16.46 -2.30 -40.62
CA ARG A 107 -16.68 -2.08 -39.18
C ARG A 107 -15.53 -1.33 -38.51
N LEU A 108 -14.43 -1.12 -39.24
CA LEU A 108 -13.23 -0.46 -38.75
C LEU A 108 -13.16 0.99 -39.26
N SER A 109 -12.57 1.87 -38.47
CA SER A 109 -12.32 3.27 -38.85
C SER A 109 -11.10 3.44 -39.76
N GLY A 110 -10.22 2.44 -39.81
CA GLY A 110 -8.94 2.42 -40.53
C GLY A 110 -7.93 1.48 -39.85
N TYR A 111 -6.63 1.65 -40.16
CA TYR A 111 -5.54 0.87 -39.57
C TYR A 111 -4.44 1.73 -38.93
N ILE A 112 -3.68 1.12 -38.03
CA ILE A 112 -2.51 1.71 -37.37
C ILE A 112 -1.29 0.90 -37.78
N LEU A 113 -0.31 1.56 -38.42
CA LEU A 113 0.89 0.91 -38.95
C LEU A 113 1.94 0.75 -37.85
N CYS A 114 2.47 -0.45 -37.68
CA CYS A 114 3.50 -0.78 -36.70
C CYS A 114 4.56 -1.71 -37.28
N ASN A 115 5.60 -2.02 -36.50
CA ASN A 115 6.50 -3.11 -36.80
C ASN A 115 5.90 -4.45 -36.33
N GLN A 116 6.45 -5.56 -36.80
CA GLN A 116 5.94 -6.90 -36.53
C GLN A 116 6.10 -7.31 -35.06
N LYS A 117 7.21 -6.94 -34.42
CA LYS A 117 7.64 -7.50 -33.13
C LYS A 117 8.53 -6.55 -32.34
N ASP A 118 7.96 -5.42 -31.93
CA ASP A 118 8.62 -4.47 -31.03
C ASP A 118 7.62 -3.62 -30.24
N LYS A 119 8.13 -2.63 -29.51
CA LYS A 119 7.34 -1.65 -28.74
C LYS A 119 6.21 -0.99 -29.55
N SER A 120 6.41 -0.72 -30.84
CA SER A 120 5.38 -0.12 -31.69
C SER A 120 4.17 -1.04 -31.88
N THR A 121 4.36 -2.37 -31.78
CA THR A 121 3.28 -3.36 -31.83
C THR A 121 2.36 -3.20 -30.63
N ASN A 122 2.91 -3.07 -29.41
CA ASN A 122 2.13 -2.79 -28.18
C ASN A 122 1.37 -1.45 -28.29
N VAL A 123 2.01 -0.42 -28.85
CA VAL A 123 1.38 0.87 -29.12
C VAL A 123 0.17 0.72 -30.04
N ALA A 124 0.33 0.05 -31.18
CA ALA A 124 -0.75 -0.14 -32.14
C ALA A 124 -1.90 -0.96 -31.57
N ILE A 125 -1.62 -2.02 -30.81
CA ILE A 125 -2.64 -2.85 -30.12
C ILE A 125 -3.43 -2.00 -29.11
N SER A 126 -2.74 -1.21 -28.29
CA SER A 126 -3.39 -0.34 -27.29
C SER A 126 -4.33 0.67 -27.96
N LEU A 127 -3.89 1.26 -29.07
CA LEU A 127 -4.65 2.28 -29.79
C LEU A 127 -5.79 1.69 -30.63
N ALA A 128 -5.65 0.47 -31.14
CA ALA A 128 -6.66 -0.23 -31.92
C ALA A 128 -8.03 -0.23 -31.21
N GLY A 129 -8.03 -0.56 -29.91
CA GLY A 129 -9.25 -0.63 -29.11
C GLY A 129 -9.94 0.73 -28.90
N VAL A 130 -9.20 1.81 -28.74
CA VAL A 130 -9.77 3.15 -28.49
C VAL A 130 -10.08 3.93 -29.77
N MET A 131 -9.43 3.59 -30.90
CA MET A 131 -9.62 4.24 -32.20
C MET A 131 -10.57 3.48 -33.14
N ASN A 132 -11.08 2.32 -32.70
CA ASN A 132 -11.85 1.39 -33.55
C ASN A 132 -11.07 1.08 -34.84
N ALA A 133 -9.82 0.65 -34.70
CA ALA A 133 -8.87 0.45 -35.79
C ALA A 133 -8.14 -0.89 -35.64
N ILE A 134 -7.51 -1.40 -36.69
CA ILE A 134 -6.72 -2.64 -36.65
C ILE A 134 -5.21 -2.31 -36.64
N ALA A 135 -4.42 -3.05 -35.84
CA ALA A 135 -2.97 -2.94 -35.87
C ALA A 135 -2.41 -3.75 -37.05
N ILE A 136 -1.62 -3.11 -37.91
CA ILE A 136 -1.11 -3.71 -39.14
C ILE A 136 0.41 -3.58 -39.16
N PRO A 137 1.16 -4.70 -39.03
CA PRO A 137 2.58 -4.71 -39.28
C PRO A 137 2.93 -4.31 -40.71
N ALA A 138 4.04 -3.60 -40.87
CA ALA A 138 4.44 -2.96 -42.12
C ALA A 138 4.57 -3.91 -43.32
N ASP A 139 5.00 -5.15 -43.09
CA ASP A 139 5.16 -6.17 -44.12
C ASP A 139 3.83 -6.64 -44.73
N ILE A 140 2.70 -6.40 -44.07
CA ILE A 140 1.35 -6.73 -44.55
C ILE A 140 0.46 -5.51 -44.79
N GLU A 141 1.03 -4.30 -44.86
CA GLU A 141 0.27 -3.06 -45.08
C GLU A 141 -0.60 -3.11 -46.34
N GLN A 142 -0.09 -3.70 -47.42
CA GLN A 142 -0.82 -3.84 -48.68
C GLN A 142 -2.12 -4.63 -48.51
N THR A 143 -2.18 -5.58 -47.57
CA THR A 143 -3.40 -6.34 -47.25
C THR A 143 -4.49 -5.43 -46.68
N ALA A 144 -4.13 -4.46 -45.84
CA ALA A 144 -5.07 -3.48 -45.29
C ALA A 144 -5.55 -2.49 -46.37
N ILE A 145 -4.64 -2.03 -47.23
CA ILE A 145 -4.96 -1.16 -48.38
C ILE A 145 -5.94 -1.87 -49.32
N ASN A 146 -5.69 -3.14 -49.65
CA ASN A 146 -6.56 -3.94 -50.51
C ASN A 146 -7.94 -4.19 -49.90
N ALA A 147 -8.06 -4.21 -48.57
CA ALA A 147 -9.34 -4.27 -47.86
C ALA A 147 -10.06 -2.90 -47.77
N GLY A 148 -9.52 -1.85 -48.38
CA GLY A 148 -10.11 -0.51 -48.41
C GLY A 148 -9.92 0.29 -47.12
N LEU A 149 -9.00 -0.11 -46.24
CA LEU A 149 -8.74 0.59 -44.99
C LEU A 149 -7.81 1.80 -45.21
N THR A 150 -8.06 2.88 -44.47
CA THR A 150 -7.23 4.09 -44.49
C THR A 150 -6.22 4.06 -43.34
N LEU A 151 -4.98 4.47 -43.60
CA LEU A 151 -3.96 4.69 -42.57
C LEU A 151 -4.41 5.81 -41.62
N LEU A 152 -4.62 5.48 -40.35
CA LEU A 152 -4.97 6.47 -39.33
C LEU A 152 -3.74 7.05 -38.65
N LEU A 153 -2.72 6.21 -38.39
CA LEU A 153 -1.55 6.57 -37.61
C LEU A 153 -0.41 5.59 -37.93
N ASP A 154 0.81 6.11 -38.07
CA ASP A 154 2.05 5.32 -38.17
C ASP A 154 2.81 5.44 -36.85
N VAL A 155 2.96 4.31 -36.14
CA VAL A 155 3.64 4.24 -34.84
C VAL A 155 4.97 3.50 -34.88
N ARG A 156 5.50 3.14 -36.05
CA ARG A 156 6.75 2.35 -36.17
C ARG A 156 7.96 2.96 -35.44
N ALA A 157 7.96 4.26 -35.24
CA ALA A 157 9.00 5.00 -34.52
C ALA A 157 8.57 5.44 -33.09
N ARG A 158 7.52 4.84 -32.54
CA ARG A 158 6.93 5.20 -31.24
C ARG A 158 6.96 4.02 -30.29
N ASP A 159 6.99 4.31 -29.00
CA ASP A 159 6.97 3.34 -27.92
C ASP A 159 5.77 3.54 -26.99
N GLU A 160 5.64 2.65 -26.01
CA GLU A 160 4.53 2.64 -25.09
C GLU A 160 4.51 3.89 -24.19
N ALA A 161 5.67 4.45 -23.83
CA ALA A 161 5.74 5.70 -23.09
C ALA A 161 5.14 6.88 -23.87
N TRP A 162 5.43 6.97 -25.18
CA TRP A 162 4.78 7.93 -26.08
C TRP A 162 3.26 7.71 -26.12
N ALA A 163 2.80 6.46 -26.24
CA ALA A 163 1.37 6.17 -26.29
C ALA A 163 0.66 6.57 -24.99
N LEU A 164 1.25 6.28 -23.84
CA LEU A 164 0.72 6.65 -22.54
C LEU A 164 0.64 8.18 -22.36
N ALA A 165 1.68 8.91 -22.76
CA ALA A 165 1.72 10.36 -22.67
C ALA A 165 0.64 11.05 -23.54
N ASN A 166 0.36 10.52 -24.73
CA ASN A 166 -0.51 11.17 -25.71
C ASN A 166 -1.96 10.68 -25.69
N TYR A 167 -2.17 9.41 -25.31
CA TYR A 167 -3.46 8.74 -25.36
C TYR A 167 -3.87 8.11 -24.03
N GLY A 168 -3.09 8.31 -22.97
CA GLY A 168 -3.32 7.73 -21.65
C GLY A 168 -4.74 7.93 -21.13
N ASN A 169 -5.39 9.06 -21.41
CA ASN A 169 -6.77 9.32 -20.94
C ASN A 169 -7.85 8.49 -21.66
N LEU A 170 -7.52 7.80 -22.76
CA LEU A 170 -8.46 6.98 -23.51
C LEU A 170 -8.47 5.52 -23.07
N PHE A 171 -7.38 5.04 -22.48
CA PHE A 171 -7.24 3.65 -22.06
C PHE A 171 -8.07 3.36 -20.79
N SER A 172 -8.39 2.10 -20.55
CA SER A 172 -9.05 1.66 -19.31
C SER A 172 -8.19 1.98 -18.07
N GLN A 173 -8.82 2.36 -16.97
CA GLN A 173 -8.18 2.45 -15.64
C GLN A 173 -8.55 1.26 -14.74
N LYS A 174 -9.32 0.30 -15.27
CA LYS A 174 -9.72 -0.94 -14.56
C LYS A 174 -8.92 -2.16 -15.02
N ILE A 175 -8.39 -2.12 -16.24
CA ILE A 175 -7.67 -3.22 -16.87
C ILE A 175 -6.45 -2.66 -17.61
N ALA A 176 -5.30 -3.31 -17.44
CA ALA A 176 -4.07 -3.09 -18.19
C ALA A 176 -3.48 -4.45 -18.60
N SER A 177 -2.59 -4.47 -19.61
CA SER A 177 -1.95 -5.70 -20.07
C SER A 177 -0.42 -5.56 -20.02
N TYR A 178 0.24 -6.47 -19.30
CA TYR A 178 1.69 -6.55 -19.19
C TYR A 178 2.19 -7.61 -20.18
N GLN A 179 2.62 -7.18 -21.37
CA GLN A 179 2.84 -8.06 -22.51
C GLN A 179 4.18 -7.75 -23.20
N GLN A 180 5.07 -8.74 -23.24
CA GLN A 180 6.32 -8.65 -24.01
C GLN A 180 6.01 -8.54 -25.50
N SER A 181 6.60 -7.52 -26.13
CA SER A 181 6.41 -7.23 -27.55
C SER A 181 7.56 -7.68 -28.45
N SER A 182 8.72 -8.00 -27.87
CA SER A 182 9.90 -8.45 -28.62
C SER A 182 10.03 -9.97 -28.76
N ASP A 183 9.09 -10.77 -28.26
CA ASP A 183 9.04 -12.22 -28.42
C ASP A 183 7.64 -12.72 -28.86
N ASP A 184 7.46 -14.03 -29.00
CA ASP A 184 6.24 -14.62 -29.58
C ASP A 184 4.98 -14.43 -28.73
N ARG A 185 5.12 -13.93 -27.49
CA ARG A 185 3.99 -13.56 -26.64
C ARG A 185 3.11 -12.51 -27.29
N VAL A 186 3.66 -11.62 -28.12
CA VAL A 186 2.87 -10.59 -28.83
C VAL A 186 1.77 -11.17 -29.74
N PHE A 187 1.82 -12.48 -30.03
CA PHE A 187 0.80 -13.21 -30.80
C PHE A 187 -0.35 -13.80 -29.95
N SER A 188 -0.41 -13.41 -28.68
CA SER A 188 -1.49 -13.71 -27.72
C SER A 188 -1.94 -12.44 -26.99
N LEU A 189 -3.08 -12.52 -26.28
CA LEU A 189 -3.69 -11.47 -25.45
C LEU A 189 -4.18 -10.18 -26.15
N ALA A 190 -3.68 -9.87 -27.35
CA ALA A 190 -3.98 -8.62 -28.05
C ALA A 190 -5.49 -8.44 -28.35
N ASP A 191 -6.23 -9.55 -28.50
CA ASP A 191 -7.68 -9.53 -28.65
C ASP A 191 -8.37 -9.02 -27.38
N TYR A 192 -7.93 -9.46 -26.20
CA TYR A 192 -8.48 -8.98 -24.94
C TYR A 192 -8.06 -7.55 -24.62
N SER A 193 -6.81 -7.17 -24.92
CA SER A 193 -6.32 -5.79 -24.76
C SER A 193 -7.15 -4.81 -25.59
N ALA A 194 -7.38 -5.11 -26.87
CA ALA A 194 -8.20 -4.28 -27.74
C ALA A 194 -9.69 -4.30 -27.32
N TYR A 195 -10.23 -5.44 -26.88
CA TYR A 195 -11.62 -5.56 -26.39
C TYR A 195 -11.87 -4.71 -25.14
N THR A 196 -10.95 -4.76 -24.18
CA THR A 196 -11.06 -4.05 -22.90
C THR A 196 -10.59 -2.60 -22.95
N LYS A 197 -10.04 -2.17 -24.10
CA LYS A 197 -9.37 -0.86 -24.26
C LYS A 197 -8.23 -0.69 -23.26
N ALA A 198 -7.57 -1.79 -22.90
CA ALA A 198 -6.44 -1.79 -21.99
C ALA A 198 -5.22 -1.13 -22.64
N PHE A 199 -4.40 -0.51 -21.80
CA PHE A 199 -3.05 -0.13 -22.21
C PHE A 199 -2.17 -1.37 -22.11
N GLN A 200 -1.61 -1.80 -23.24
CA GLN A 200 -0.69 -2.94 -23.33
C GLN A 200 0.75 -2.43 -23.38
N PHE A 201 1.60 -2.92 -22.47
CA PHE A 201 2.96 -2.43 -22.32
C PHE A 201 3.94 -3.51 -21.87
N TRP A 202 5.23 -3.25 -22.07
CA TRP A 202 6.32 -4.02 -21.48
C TRP A 202 7.33 -3.08 -20.81
N ASP A 203 7.73 -3.44 -19.60
CA ASP A 203 8.92 -2.89 -18.94
C ASP A 203 9.76 -4.07 -18.46
N SER A 204 11.08 -4.01 -18.66
CA SER A 204 12.00 -5.09 -18.28
C SER A 204 12.22 -5.18 -16.78
N SER A 205 11.77 -4.17 -16.02
CA SER A 205 11.76 -4.17 -14.56
C SER A 205 10.33 -3.89 -14.06
N PRO A 206 9.83 -4.64 -13.06
CA PRO A 206 8.52 -4.35 -12.46
C PRO A 206 8.47 -2.97 -11.80
N SER A 207 9.60 -2.45 -11.35
CA SER A 207 9.77 -1.08 -10.82
C SER A 207 10.25 -0.07 -11.85
N GLY A 208 10.23 -0.42 -13.15
CA GLY A 208 10.64 0.47 -14.22
C GLY A 208 9.75 1.71 -14.36
N ALA A 209 10.26 2.73 -15.04
CA ALA A 209 9.59 4.03 -15.14
C ALA A 209 8.22 3.93 -15.86
N LEU A 210 8.11 3.07 -16.87
CA LEU A 210 6.86 2.88 -17.59
C LEU A 210 5.88 2.07 -16.73
N ALA A 211 6.32 0.95 -16.14
CA ALA A 211 5.49 0.14 -15.24
C ALA A 211 4.93 0.99 -14.09
N THR A 212 5.79 1.76 -13.42
CA THR A 212 5.38 2.68 -12.34
C THR A 212 4.37 3.73 -12.80
N SER A 213 4.56 4.29 -14.00
CA SER A 213 3.62 5.26 -14.58
C SER A 213 2.25 4.64 -14.86
N VAL A 214 2.23 3.38 -15.33
CA VAL A 214 0.98 2.63 -15.51
C VAL A 214 0.33 2.36 -14.17
N TYR A 215 1.06 1.81 -13.19
CA TYR A 215 0.53 1.49 -11.86
C TYR A 215 -0.12 2.69 -11.17
N ASN A 216 0.53 3.85 -11.21
CA ASN A 216 0.02 5.08 -10.59
C ASN A 216 -1.23 5.65 -11.28
N ARG A 217 -1.51 5.25 -12.53
CA ARG A 217 -2.69 5.68 -13.29
C ARG A 217 -3.92 4.81 -13.00
N MET A 218 -3.73 3.57 -12.58
CA MET A 218 -4.81 2.60 -12.43
C MET A 218 -5.63 2.83 -11.16
N ASN A 219 -6.90 2.44 -11.21
CA ASN A 219 -7.76 2.47 -10.04
C ASN A 219 -7.40 1.33 -9.07
N LYS A 220 -7.66 1.53 -7.78
CA LYS A 220 -7.64 0.43 -6.81
C LYS A 220 -8.58 -0.69 -7.27
N GLY A 221 -8.15 -1.93 -7.11
CA GLY A 221 -8.84 -3.14 -7.56
C GLY A 221 -8.70 -3.42 -9.06
N ALA A 222 -7.89 -2.64 -9.80
CA ALA A 222 -7.61 -2.92 -11.21
C ALA A 222 -6.94 -4.29 -11.39
N THR A 223 -7.28 -4.96 -12.49
CA THR A 223 -6.74 -6.27 -12.86
C THR A 223 -5.79 -6.14 -14.03
N PHE A 224 -4.58 -6.62 -13.87
CA PHE A 224 -3.60 -6.77 -14.94
C PHE A 224 -3.76 -8.12 -15.60
N PHE A 225 -3.60 -8.15 -16.92
CA PHE A 225 -3.49 -9.37 -17.71
C PHE A 225 -2.05 -9.49 -18.23
N GLY A 226 -1.64 -10.69 -18.62
CA GLY A 226 -0.28 -10.95 -19.08
C GLY A 226 0.65 -11.37 -17.95
N TRP A 227 1.94 -11.11 -18.07
CA TRP A 227 2.93 -11.50 -17.07
C TRP A 227 4.12 -10.55 -17.07
N GLY A 228 4.60 -10.19 -15.88
CA GLY A 228 5.77 -9.33 -15.72
C GLY A 228 7.10 -10.08 -15.90
N PRO A 229 8.23 -9.37 -15.89
CA PRO A 229 9.57 -9.96 -16.08
C PRO A 229 10.06 -10.79 -14.88
N ALA A 230 9.48 -10.61 -13.69
CA ALA A 230 9.80 -11.36 -12.48
C ALA A 230 8.54 -11.53 -11.63
N GLU A 231 8.22 -12.76 -11.23
CA GLU A 231 6.96 -13.09 -10.55
C GLU A 231 6.77 -12.30 -9.26
N TYR A 232 7.64 -12.53 -8.26
CA TYR A 232 7.50 -11.99 -6.92
C TYR A 232 7.39 -10.47 -6.93
N GLU A 233 8.32 -9.80 -7.61
CA GLU A 233 8.37 -8.34 -7.65
C GLU A 233 7.18 -7.75 -8.42
N THR A 234 6.71 -8.41 -9.50
CA THR A 234 5.52 -7.93 -10.23
C THR A 234 4.28 -8.03 -9.36
N VAL A 235 4.08 -9.18 -8.71
CA VAL A 235 2.92 -9.42 -7.83
C VAL A 235 2.97 -8.48 -6.63
N GLU A 236 4.13 -8.28 -6.01
CA GLU A 236 4.32 -7.36 -4.89
C GLU A 236 4.01 -5.90 -5.27
N GLN A 237 4.56 -5.40 -6.39
CA GLN A 237 4.33 -4.01 -6.82
C GLN A 237 2.84 -3.73 -7.10
N LEU A 238 2.15 -4.69 -7.70
CA LEU A 238 0.71 -4.58 -7.92
C LEU A 238 -0.06 -4.62 -6.59
N SER A 239 0.30 -5.54 -5.69
CA SER A 239 -0.33 -5.63 -4.38
C SER A 239 -0.22 -4.36 -3.54
N LEU A 240 0.96 -3.74 -3.51
CA LEU A 240 1.21 -2.48 -2.79
C LEU A 240 0.34 -1.32 -3.29
N LYS A 241 -0.25 -1.46 -4.48
CA LYS A 241 -1.19 -0.51 -5.09
C LYS A 241 -2.65 -1.01 -5.09
N SER A 242 -2.93 -2.08 -4.35
CA SER A 242 -4.24 -2.73 -4.28
C SER A 242 -4.73 -3.26 -5.64
N MET A 243 -3.81 -3.78 -6.45
CA MET A 243 -4.07 -4.34 -7.78
C MET A 243 -3.61 -5.79 -7.84
N SER A 244 -4.08 -6.50 -8.85
CA SER A 244 -3.79 -7.92 -9.03
C SER A 244 -3.48 -8.26 -10.48
N ILE A 245 -2.94 -9.46 -10.73
CA ILE A 245 -2.64 -9.96 -12.06
C ILE A 245 -3.32 -11.30 -12.34
N LEU A 246 -3.69 -11.53 -13.59
CA LEU A 246 -4.10 -12.82 -14.13
C LEU A 246 -3.06 -13.24 -15.18
N PRO A 247 -2.24 -14.28 -14.90
CA PRO A 247 -1.29 -14.78 -15.87
C PRO A 247 -2.01 -15.19 -17.16
N SER A 248 -1.71 -14.46 -18.24
CA SER A 248 -2.43 -14.62 -19.51
C SER A 248 -1.63 -14.18 -20.73
N ASP A 249 -0.29 -14.14 -20.64
CA ASP A 249 0.58 -13.64 -21.71
C ASP A 249 0.58 -14.54 -22.95
N TRP A 250 0.11 -15.79 -22.80
CA TRP A 250 -0.12 -16.73 -23.90
C TRP A 250 -1.60 -17.03 -24.18
N ALA A 251 -2.53 -16.34 -23.53
CA ALA A 251 -3.95 -16.68 -23.57
C ALA A 251 -4.60 -16.37 -24.95
N PRO A 252 -5.28 -17.35 -25.58
CA PRO A 252 -6.04 -17.13 -26.81
C PRO A 252 -7.53 -16.85 -26.55
N ASN A 253 -8.20 -16.26 -27.53
CA ASN A 253 -9.67 -16.18 -27.65
C ASN A 253 -10.43 -15.51 -26.48
N MET A 254 -9.77 -14.84 -25.55
CA MET A 254 -10.42 -14.33 -24.33
C MET A 254 -11.56 -13.35 -24.64
N SER A 255 -11.43 -12.55 -25.70
CA SER A 255 -12.47 -11.60 -26.11
C SER A 255 -13.76 -12.31 -26.56
N ALA A 256 -13.65 -13.47 -27.21
CA ALA A 256 -14.78 -14.29 -27.58
C ALA A 256 -15.31 -15.11 -26.39
N LEU A 257 -14.44 -15.86 -25.72
CA LEU A 257 -14.81 -16.79 -24.65
C LEU A 257 -15.51 -16.08 -23.48
N SER A 258 -15.10 -14.86 -23.13
CA SER A 258 -15.74 -14.09 -22.05
C SER A 258 -17.19 -13.73 -22.34
N ASN A 259 -17.62 -13.76 -23.60
CA ASN A 259 -18.95 -13.36 -24.05
C ASN A 259 -19.81 -14.54 -24.53
N ILE A 260 -19.38 -15.77 -24.26
CA ILE A 260 -20.15 -16.98 -24.54
C ILE A 260 -20.65 -17.54 -23.20
N PRO A 261 -21.98 -17.62 -22.99
CA PRO A 261 -22.53 -18.09 -21.73
C PRO A 261 -22.27 -19.59 -21.55
N ALA A 262 -22.13 -20.02 -20.30
CA ALA A 262 -22.23 -21.44 -19.94
C ALA A 262 -23.65 -21.95 -20.21
N LYS A 263 -23.79 -23.26 -20.45
CA LYS A 263 -25.09 -23.91 -20.65
C LYS A 263 -25.88 -23.96 -19.34
N SER A 264 -25.18 -24.22 -18.23
CA SER A 264 -25.71 -24.26 -16.89
C SER A 264 -25.95 -22.83 -16.37
N LYS A 265 -27.11 -22.62 -15.75
CA LYS A 265 -27.47 -21.32 -15.15
C LYS A 265 -26.67 -21.03 -13.88
N THR A 266 -26.14 -22.06 -13.24
CA THR A 266 -25.36 -22.00 -12.00
C THR A 266 -24.30 -23.09 -12.04
N PHE A 267 -23.06 -22.77 -11.70
CA PHE A 267 -22.03 -23.77 -11.51
C PHE A 267 -22.27 -24.54 -10.21
N LYS A 268 -22.06 -25.86 -10.22
CA LYS A 268 -22.20 -26.71 -9.04
C LYS A 268 -21.23 -27.88 -9.10
N GLN A 269 -20.31 -27.94 -8.15
CA GLN A 269 -19.44 -29.09 -7.95
C GLN A 269 -20.24 -30.28 -7.38
N LYS A 270 -19.79 -31.50 -7.67
CA LYS A 270 -20.47 -32.73 -7.21
C LYS A 270 -20.30 -32.93 -5.70
N ASP A 271 -21.41 -33.24 -5.03
CA ASP A 271 -21.42 -33.62 -3.62
C ASP A 271 -20.61 -34.92 -3.38
N PRO A 272 -20.07 -35.12 -2.17
CA PRO A 272 -19.37 -36.36 -1.84
C PRO A 272 -20.32 -37.56 -1.88
N ILE A 273 -19.87 -38.69 -2.44
CA ILE A 273 -20.64 -39.94 -2.51
C ILE A 273 -20.79 -40.57 -1.11
N LYS A 274 -19.75 -40.44 -0.28
CA LYS A 274 -19.70 -40.99 1.09
C LYS A 274 -19.77 -39.83 2.09
N PRO A 275 -20.49 -39.98 3.22
CA PRO A 275 -20.45 -38.99 4.28
C PRO A 275 -19.05 -38.90 4.88
N PHE A 276 -18.65 -37.71 5.32
CA PHE A 276 -17.39 -37.53 6.05
C PHE A 276 -17.44 -38.22 7.40
N GLU A 277 -16.31 -38.83 7.80
CA GLU A 277 -16.20 -39.60 9.05
C GLU A 277 -14.95 -39.18 9.84
N VAL A 278 -15.06 -39.14 11.17
CA VAL A 278 -13.90 -38.95 12.04
C VAL A 278 -13.25 -40.32 12.31
N LYS A 279 -11.94 -40.41 12.10
CA LYS A 279 -11.13 -41.59 12.48
C LYS A 279 -10.03 -41.15 13.43
N THR A 280 -9.95 -41.77 14.60
CA THR A 280 -8.88 -41.52 15.58
C THR A 280 -7.62 -42.30 15.22
N GLY A 281 -6.45 -41.87 15.71
CA GLY A 281 -5.19 -42.60 15.54
C GLY A 281 -4.66 -42.57 14.11
N VAL A 282 -5.08 -41.61 13.30
CA VAL A 282 -4.57 -41.40 11.93
C VAL A 282 -4.01 -39.99 11.75
N HIS A 283 -2.98 -39.85 10.91
CA HIS A 283 -2.52 -38.58 10.38
C HIS A 283 -3.32 -38.25 9.10
N THR A 284 -3.93 -37.07 9.02
CA THR A 284 -4.80 -36.68 7.90
C THR A 284 -4.03 -35.83 6.89
N VAL A 285 -4.09 -36.20 5.61
CA VAL A 285 -3.32 -35.54 4.53
C VAL A 285 -4.27 -35.04 3.45
N CYS A 286 -4.01 -33.83 2.95
CA CYS A 286 -4.71 -33.24 1.80
C CYS A 286 -3.69 -32.79 0.75
N PHE A 287 -3.81 -33.31 -0.48
CA PHE A 287 -2.99 -32.90 -1.62
C PHE A 287 -3.73 -31.87 -2.47
N VAL A 288 -3.03 -30.84 -2.94
CA VAL A 288 -3.60 -29.76 -3.77
C VAL A 288 -2.65 -29.41 -4.92
N ILE A 289 -3.14 -29.52 -6.16
CA ILE A 289 -2.46 -29.04 -7.36
C ILE A 289 -2.44 -27.50 -7.39
N THR A 290 -1.25 -26.94 -7.63
CA THR A 290 -0.93 -25.50 -7.65
C THR A 290 -1.19 -24.83 -9.01
N ASP A 291 -0.94 -23.51 -9.11
CA ASP A 291 -0.93 -22.69 -10.33
C ASP A 291 -2.30 -22.46 -11.03
N GLY A 292 -3.40 -22.70 -10.33
CA GLY A 292 -4.75 -22.47 -10.83
C GLY A 292 -5.16 -21.01 -11.00
N ASP A 293 -4.34 -20.05 -10.61
CA ASP A 293 -4.50 -18.63 -10.95
C ASP A 293 -4.16 -18.35 -12.43
N ASN A 294 -3.32 -19.20 -13.04
CA ASN A 294 -2.83 -19.05 -14.40
C ASN A 294 -3.90 -19.34 -15.45
N VAL A 295 -4.51 -18.27 -15.99
CA VAL A 295 -5.63 -18.37 -16.94
C VAL A 295 -5.21 -19.00 -18.26
N GLN A 296 -4.00 -18.73 -18.77
CA GLN A 296 -3.60 -19.33 -20.06
C GLN A 296 -3.45 -20.84 -19.99
N TRP A 297 -3.12 -21.38 -18.81
CA TRP A 297 -3.06 -22.81 -18.58
C TRP A 297 -4.45 -23.42 -18.61
N LEU A 298 -5.38 -22.82 -17.88
CA LEU A 298 -6.79 -23.22 -17.78
C LEU A 298 -7.57 -23.08 -19.10
N LEU A 299 -7.12 -22.24 -20.03
CA LEU A 299 -7.68 -22.16 -21.38
C LEU A 299 -7.28 -23.33 -22.30
N GLY A 300 -6.61 -24.35 -21.76
CA GLY A 300 -6.64 -25.70 -22.33
C GLY A 300 -5.29 -26.41 -22.46
N SER A 301 -4.15 -25.77 -22.16
CA SER A 301 -2.88 -26.52 -22.02
C SER A 301 -2.88 -27.42 -20.77
N HIS A 302 -3.77 -27.12 -19.82
CA HIS A 302 -4.10 -27.95 -18.65
C HIS A 302 -4.73 -29.32 -19.00
N ASP A 303 -5.39 -29.46 -20.16
CA ASP A 303 -6.21 -30.63 -20.51
C ASP A 303 -5.40 -31.88 -20.94
N ASN A 304 -4.10 -31.94 -20.64
CA ASN A 304 -3.27 -33.06 -21.08
C ASN A 304 -3.40 -34.30 -20.17
N ILE A 305 -2.87 -35.45 -20.63
CA ILE A 305 -2.99 -36.75 -19.96
C ILE A 305 -2.19 -36.86 -18.65
N ASN A 306 -1.20 -36.00 -18.44
CA ASN A 306 -0.45 -35.98 -17.18
C ASN A 306 -1.25 -35.22 -16.11
N ASN A 307 -2.08 -34.26 -16.51
CA ASN A 307 -2.80 -33.34 -15.62
C ASN A 307 -4.32 -33.62 -15.61
N TRP A 308 -5.13 -32.70 -16.15
CA TRP A 308 -6.59 -32.76 -16.01
C TRP A 308 -7.22 -33.97 -16.69
N ASN A 309 -6.65 -34.49 -17.78
CA ASN A 309 -7.19 -35.68 -18.43
C ASN A 309 -6.58 -36.99 -17.90
N ASN A 310 -5.75 -36.93 -16.84
CA ASN A 310 -5.16 -38.13 -16.24
C ASN A 310 -6.25 -39.06 -15.67
N PRO A 311 -6.32 -40.35 -16.09
CA PRO A 311 -7.30 -41.31 -15.60
C PRO A 311 -7.13 -41.66 -14.11
N ALA A 312 -5.93 -41.55 -13.54
CA ALA A 312 -5.65 -41.80 -12.13
C ALA A 312 -6.43 -40.87 -11.19
N ARG A 313 -6.90 -39.71 -11.68
CA ARG A 313 -7.79 -38.81 -10.92
C ARG A 313 -9.03 -39.53 -10.39
N ALA A 314 -9.50 -40.59 -11.04
CA ALA A 314 -10.64 -41.38 -10.59
C ALA A 314 -10.38 -42.16 -9.27
N HIS A 315 -9.13 -42.28 -8.83
CA HIS A 315 -8.72 -43.12 -7.70
C HIS A 315 -7.93 -42.35 -6.62
N VAL A 316 -7.93 -41.02 -6.69
CA VAL A 316 -7.22 -40.17 -5.71
C VAL A 316 -8.13 -39.08 -5.17
N ASN A 317 -7.90 -38.71 -3.91
CA ASN A 317 -8.50 -37.53 -3.30
C ASN A 317 -7.55 -36.34 -3.53
N LEU A 318 -7.99 -35.36 -4.32
CA LEU A 318 -7.09 -34.32 -4.84
C LEU A 318 -7.80 -32.96 -4.98
N GLY A 319 -7.18 -31.90 -4.47
CA GLY A 319 -7.58 -30.53 -4.72
C GLY A 319 -6.99 -29.98 -6.01
N TRP A 320 -7.72 -29.13 -6.70
CA TRP A 320 -7.25 -28.39 -7.87
C TRP A 320 -7.52 -26.90 -7.67
N THR A 321 -6.47 -26.09 -7.71
CA THR A 321 -6.66 -24.64 -7.75
C THR A 321 -7.25 -24.22 -9.10
N ILE A 322 -8.17 -23.26 -9.10
CA ILE A 322 -8.75 -22.65 -10.31
C ILE A 322 -9.13 -21.18 -10.04
N SER A 323 -8.91 -20.30 -11.01
CA SER A 323 -9.26 -18.89 -10.88
C SER A 323 -10.78 -18.70 -10.91
N PRO A 324 -11.40 -18.13 -9.85
CA PRO A 324 -12.82 -17.75 -9.86
C PRO A 324 -13.18 -16.80 -11.01
N SER A 325 -12.24 -15.97 -11.48
CA SER A 325 -12.46 -15.06 -12.62
C SER A 325 -12.73 -15.82 -13.93
N LEU A 326 -12.27 -17.08 -14.06
CA LEU A 326 -12.54 -17.89 -15.25
C LEU A 326 -14.04 -18.11 -15.47
N SER A 327 -14.84 -18.11 -14.40
CA SER A 327 -16.31 -18.19 -14.48
C SER A 327 -16.96 -17.02 -15.26
N GLU A 328 -16.23 -15.91 -15.47
CA GLU A 328 -16.64 -14.80 -16.34
C GLU A 328 -15.78 -14.64 -17.59
N LEU A 329 -14.47 -14.94 -17.49
CA LEU A 329 -13.52 -14.78 -18.59
C LEU A 329 -13.65 -15.88 -19.66
N ALA A 330 -14.11 -17.07 -19.28
CA ALA A 330 -14.43 -18.15 -20.18
C ALA A 330 -15.46 -19.10 -19.54
N PRO A 331 -16.74 -18.69 -19.40
CA PRO A 331 -17.75 -19.45 -18.67
C PRO A 331 -17.91 -20.89 -19.17
N VAL A 332 -17.83 -21.13 -20.48
CA VAL A 332 -17.88 -22.46 -21.09
C VAL A 332 -16.66 -23.34 -20.77
N VAL A 333 -15.49 -22.73 -20.56
CA VAL A 333 -14.28 -23.45 -20.13
C VAL A 333 -14.37 -23.77 -18.64
N TYR A 334 -14.87 -22.84 -17.83
CA TYR A 334 -15.12 -23.07 -16.41
C TYR A 334 -16.14 -24.20 -16.19
N GLU A 335 -17.25 -24.20 -16.96
CA GLU A 335 -18.27 -25.25 -16.92
C GLU A 335 -17.68 -26.64 -17.16
N LYS A 336 -16.81 -26.79 -18.17
CA LYS A 336 -16.10 -28.04 -18.46
C LYS A 336 -15.36 -28.57 -17.23
N TYR A 337 -14.69 -27.71 -16.46
CA TYR A 337 -13.95 -28.14 -15.27
C TYR A 337 -14.89 -28.55 -14.14
N VAL A 338 -15.95 -27.79 -13.91
CA VAL A 338 -16.94 -28.10 -12.86
C VAL A 338 -17.67 -29.42 -13.16
N GLU A 339 -18.12 -29.65 -14.39
CA GLU A 339 -18.83 -30.88 -14.77
C GLU A 339 -17.94 -32.14 -14.71
N ASN A 340 -16.66 -31.98 -15.07
CA ASN A 340 -15.67 -33.07 -15.14
C ASN A 340 -14.78 -33.18 -13.89
N CYS A 341 -15.11 -32.47 -12.81
CA CYS A 341 -14.49 -32.69 -11.51
C CYS A 341 -15.00 -34.04 -10.96
N LEU A 342 -14.12 -35.05 -10.95
CA LEU A 342 -14.50 -36.44 -10.70
C LEU A 342 -14.85 -36.68 -9.23
N THR A 343 -15.95 -37.38 -8.99
CA THR A 343 -16.29 -37.97 -7.70
C THR A 343 -16.69 -39.42 -7.96
N THR A 344 -15.88 -40.36 -7.48
CA THR A 344 -16.04 -41.81 -7.62
C THR A 344 -16.05 -42.45 -6.23
N PRO A 345 -16.34 -43.75 -6.10
CA PRO A 345 -16.20 -44.45 -4.81
C PRO A 345 -14.76 -44.43 -4.24
N ASP A 346 -13.75 -44.31 -5.10
CA ASP A 346 -12.33 -44.47 -4.75
C ASP A 346 -11.56 -43.14 -4.77
N GLY A 347 -12.12 -42.06 -5.32
CA GLY A 347 -11.46 -40.77 -5.43
C GLY A 347 -12.44 -39.60 -5.49
N ARG A 348 -12.01 -38.47 -4.94
CA ARG A 348 -12.77 -37.21 -4.92
C ARG A 348 -11.86 -36.04 -5.29
N ASN A 349 -12.19 -35.40 -6.40
CA ASN A 349 -11.51 -34.19 -6.85
C ASN A 349 -12.35 -32.97 -6.49
N VAL A 350 -11.72 -31.91 -6.01
CA VAL A 350 -12.40 -30.68 -5.57
C VAL A 350 -11.67 -29.46 -6.13
N LEU A 351 -12.43 -28.58 -6.78
CA LEU A 351 -11.94 -27.27 -7.21
C LEU A 351 -11.94 -26.30 -6.01
N ILE A 352 -10.83 -25.59 -5.83
CA ILE A 352 -10.67 -24.51 -4.85
C ILE A 352 -10.20 -23.24 -5.56
N ALA A 353 -10.46 -22.06 -4.98
CA ALA A 353 -9.98 -20.82 -5.59
C ALA A 353 -8.46 -20.76 -5.59
N GLY A 354 -7.85 -20.46 -6.74
CA GLY A 354 -6.41 -20.30 -6.91
C GLY A 354 -5.86 -19.03 -6.22
N PRO A 355 -4.52 -18.89 -6.18
CA PRO A 355 -3.86 -17.83 -5.43
C PRO A 355 -4.12 -16.43 -6.01
N SER A 356 -4.42 -15.40 -5.23
CA SER A 356 -4.89 -15.43 -3.83
C SER A 356 -6.38 -15.07 -3.77
N GLY A 357 -7.16 -15.66 -4.69
CA GLY A 357 -8.58 -15.37 -4.89
C GLY A 357 -8.93 -15.29 -6.36
N ARG A 358 -9.57 -14.19 -6.78
CA ARG A 358 -10.06 -14.02 -8.16
C ARG A 358 -8.93 -13.79 -9.17
N SER A 359 -7.73 -13.52 -8.68
CA SER A 359 -6.52 -13.12 -9.39
C SER A 359 -5.35 -13.24 -8.43
N TYR A 360 -4.13 -13.23 -8.96
CA TYR A 360 -2.92 -13.37 -8.18
C TYR A 360 -2.45 -12.02 -7.61
N TYR A 361 -2.24 -12.01 -6.30
CA TYR A 361 -1.69 -10.93 -5.50
C TYR A 361 -1.23 -11.50 -4.15
N PHE A 362 -0.33 -10.78 -3.48
CA PHE A 362 0.06 -11.02 -2.08
C PHE A 362 -0.86 -10.26 -1.12
N PRO A 363 -1.75 -10.93 -0.36
CA PRO A 363 -2.69 -10.26 0.54
C PRO A 363 -2.02 -9.47 1.65
N GLY A 364 -0.89 -9.96 2.20
CA GLY A 364 -0.10 -9.28 3.23
C GLY A 364 0.55 -7.97 2.76
N ARG A 365 0.47 -7.66 1.46
CA ARG A 365 0.93 -6.39 0.87
C ARG A 365 -0.21 -5.42 0.54
N TYR A 366 -1.47 -5.81 0.73
CA TYR A 366 -2.61 -4.92 0.57
C TYR A 366 -2.83 -4.06 1.82
N PRO A 367 -3.26 -2.79 1.69
CA PRO A 367 -3.89 -2.08 2.79
C PRO A 367 -5.16 -2.81 3.27
N ASN A 368 -5.33 -3.00 4.58
CA ASN A 368 -6.42 -3.82 5.16
C ASN A 368 -7.83 -3.48 4.64
N ALA A 369 -8.15 -2.19 4.48
CA ALA A 369 -9.46 -1.77 3.99
C ALA A 369 -9.70 -2.14 2.51
N ASP A 370 -8.63 -2.12 1.71
CA ASP A 370 -8.69 -2.50 0.31
C ASP A 370 -8.76 -4.04 0.18
N LEU A 371 -8.09 -4.77 1.07
CA LEU A 371 -8.19 -6.24 1.16
C LEU A 371 -9.61 -6.70 1.52
N GLU A 372 -10.28 -6.06 2.49
CA GLU A 372 -11.68 -6.35 2.83
C GLU A 372 -12.62 -6.13 1.63
N THR A 373 -12.38 -5.06 0.86
CA THR A 373 -13.14 -4.75 -0.35
C THR A 373 -12.95 -5.83 -1.41
N GLU A 374 -11.70 -6.25 -1.62
CA GLU A 374 -11.33 -7.30 -2.55
C GLU A 374 -11.92 -8.67 -2.13
N ALA A 375 -11.82 -9.04 -0.85
CA ALA A 375 -12.41 -10.27 -0.31
C ALA A 375 -13.95 -10.28 -0.46
N THR A 376 -14.61 -9.13 -0.31
CA THR A 376 -16.05 -8.99 -0.53
C THR A 376 -16.42 -9.23 -2.01
N LEU A 377 -15.60 -8.77 -2.95
CA LEU A 377 -15.80 -9.04 -4.38
C LEU A 377 -15.54 -10.52 -4.69
N LEU A 378 -14.44 -11.08 -4.16
CA LEU A 378 -14.10 -12.50 -4.26
C LEU A 378 -15.24 -13.40 -3.78
N ASN A 379 -15.85 -13.09 -2.62
CA ASN A 379 -16.97 -13.85 -2.07
C ASN A 379 -18.13 -14.02 -3.08
N LYS A 380 -18.41 -12.98 -3.88
CA LYS A 380 -19.44 -13.04 -4.94
C LYS A 380 -19.00 -13.93 -6.11
N TYR A 381 -17.74 -13.82 -6.54
CA TYR A 381 -17.18 -14.70 -7.57
C TYR A 381 -17.20 -16.16 -7.13
N MET A 382 -16.76 -16.45 -5.90
CA MET A 382 -16.77 -17.81 -5.35
C MET A 382 -18.18 -18.38 -5.24
N LYS A 383 -19.17 -17.55 -4.89
CA LYS A 383 -20.58 -17.97 -4.88
C LYS A 383 -21.08 -18.33 -6.27
N GLN A 384 -20.72 -17.54 -7.29
CA GLN A 384 -21.05 -17.86 -8.70
C GLN A 384 -20.35 -19.15 -9.14
N ALA A 385 -19.08 -19.31 -8.78
CA ALA A 385 -18.18 -20.38 -9.18
C ALA A 385 -18.36 -21.70 -8.38
N ASP A 386 -19.16 -21.71 -7.31
CA ASP A 386 -19.30 -22.81 -6.34
C ASP A 386 -17.96 -23.24 -5.72
N LEU A 387 -17.15 -22.26 -5.31
CA LEU A 387 -15.89 -22.46 -4.60
C LEU A 387 -16.05 -22.06 -3.14
N ARG A 388 -15.39 -22.78 -2.23
CA ARG A 388 -15.51 -22.59 -0.77
C ARG A 388 -14.19 -22.38 -0.03
N ILE A 389 -13.09 -22.83 -0.61
CA ILE A 389 -11.75 -22.74 -0.04
C ILE A 389 -10.92 -21.83 -0.94
N VAL A 390 -10.11 -20.95 -0.34
CA VAL A 390 -9.17 -20.08 -1.07
C VAL A 390 -7.76 -20.55 -0.80
N ASN A 391 -7.01 -20.85 -1.85
CA ASN A 391 -5.57 -20.95 -1.75
C ASN A 391 -4.97 -19.54 -1.76
N ILE A 392 -4.09 -19.25 -0.81
CA ILE A 392 -3.35 -18.01 -0.69
C ILE A 392 -1.89 -18.34 -0.95
N ILE A 393 -1.26 -17.56 -1.84
CA ILE A 393 0.20 -17.41 -1.88
C ILE A 393 0.51 -15.98 -1.45
N ASP A 394 1.42 -15.83 -0.51
CA ASP A 394 1.77 -14.52 0.05
C ASP A 394 3.28 -14.38 0.25
N ALA A 395 3.72 -13.14 0.44
CA ALA A 395 5.06 -12.84 0.91
C ALA A 395 5.25 -13.39 2.34
N ASP A 396 6.35 -14.09 2.58
CA ASP A 396 6.64 -14.79 3.84
C ASP A 396 6.63 -13.87 5.07
N ASP A 397 6.36 -14.46 6.24
CA ASP A 397 6.54 -13.90 7.59
C ASP A 397 5.83 -12.58 7.93
N SER A 398 4.85 -12.16 7.12
CA SER A 398 3.90 -11.14 7.55
C SER A 398 2.82 -11.77 8.45
N ASP A 399 2.56 -11.14 9.60
CA ASP A 399 1.42 -11.41 10.48
C ASP A 399 0.13 -11.13 9.68
N ASN A 400 -0.28 -12.08 8.84
CA ASN A 400 -1.41 -11.90 7.95
C ASN A 400 -2.69 -12.36 8.66
N ASP A 401 -3.53 -11.38 9.02
CA ASP A 401 -4.85 -11.59 9.60
C ASP A 401 -5.79 -12.23 8.55
N PRO A 402 -6.20 -13.50 8.73
CA PRO A 402 -7.09 -14.17 7.78
C PRO A 402 -8.52 -13.60 7.80
N GLY A 403 -8.81 -12.66 8.70
CA GLY A 403 -10.14 -12.10 8.96
C GLY A 403 -10.83 -11.51 7.74
N ALA A 404 -10.10 -10.82 6.86
CA ALA A 404 -10.71 -10.19 5.68
C ALA A 404 -11.41 -11.21 4.75
N TYR A 405 -10.79 -12.37 4.55
CA TYR A 405 -11.37 -13.46 3.78
C TYR A 405 -12.37 -14.27 4.59
N LEU A 406 -11.98 -14.74 5.78
CA LEU A 406 -12.78 -15.71 6.53
C LEU A 406 -14.07 -15.11 7.11
N LYS A 407 -14.15 -13.79 7.23
CA LYS A 407 -15.39 -13.09 7.54
C LYS A 407 -16.46 -13.25 6.47
N GLN A 408 -16.08 -13.55 5.23
CA GLN A 408 -17.02 -13.70 4.12
C GLN A 408 -17.78 -15.03 4.21
N ASP A 409 -19.10 -15.00 4.07
CA ASP A 409 -19.96 -16.17 4.32
C ASP A 409 -19.70 -17.37 3.39
N ASN A 410 -19.23 -17.15 2.15
CA ASN A 410 -18.98 -18.24 1.19
C ASN A 410 -17.54 -18.78 1.24
N ILE A 411 -16.69 -18.23 2.12
CA ILE A 411 -15.30 -18.68 2.30
C ILE A 411 -15.25 -19.48 3.61
N ASP A 412 -15.03 -20.79 3.51
CA ASP A 412 -15.03 -21.73 4.63
C ASP A 412 -13.65 -21.96 5.23
N ALA A 413 -12.58 -21.81 4.44
CA ALA A 413 -11.20 -21.93 4.89
C ALA A 413 -10.20 -21.25 3.93
N LEU A 414 -8.99 -20.99 4.44
CA LEU A 414 -7.82 -20.64 3.64
C LEU A 414 -6.80 -21.77 3.65
N PHE A 415 -6.18 -22.03 2.51
CA PHE A 415 -4.99 -22.86 2.36
C PHE A 415 -3.81 -21.94 2.08
N TYR A 416 -2.92 -21.74 3.05
CA TYR A 416 -1.92 -20.68 3.03
C TYR A 416 -0.54 -21.21 2.68
N TYR A 417 0.05 -20.66 1.62
CA TYR A 417 1.37 -21.00 1.10
C TYR A 417 2.32 -19.80 1.20
N SER A 418 3.43 -20.02 1.90
CA SER A 418 4.54 -19.06 2.02
C SER A 418 5.42 -19.12 0.75
N TYR A 419 5.43 -18.05 -0.06
CA TYR A 419 6.14 -18.04 -1.35
C TYR A 419 7.63 -18.38 -1.25
N GLY A 420 8.39 -17.71 -0.38
CA GLY A 420 9.85 -17.87 -0.29
C GLY A 420 10.28 -19.13 0.48
N ALA A 421 9.36 -19.78 1.18
CA ALA A 421 9.58 -21.03 1.90
C ALA A 421 9.00 -22.25 1.16
N ASN A 422 8.93 -22.22 -0.18
CA ASN A 422 8.42 -23.33 -1.01
C ASN A 422 7.05 -23.85 -0.54
N TYR A 423 6.19 -22.94 -0.10
CA TYR A 423 4.83 -23.18 0.42
C TYR A 423 4.74 -23.86 1.80
N THR A 424 5.86 -24.10 2.49
CA THR A 424 5.89 -24.83 3.76
C THR A 424 6.26 -23.98 4.99
N GLY A 425 6.49 -22.68 4.82
CA GLY A 425 6.99 -21.80 5.89
C GLY A 425 6.10 -21.70 7.15
N ARG A 426 4.81 -22.03 7.05
CA ARG A 426 3.90 -22.10 8.21
C ARG A 426 3.90 -23.45 8.92
N HIS A 427 4.62 -24.45 8.42
CA HIS A 427 4.78 -25.77 9.05
C HIS A 427 3.46 -26.45 9.50
N GLY A 428 2.38 -26.25 8.75
CA GLY A 428 1.07 -26.79 9.11
C GLY A 428 0.33 -26.08 10.24
N GLN A 429 0.75 -24.85 10.61
CA GLN A 429 0.03 -23.98 11.55
C GLN A 429 -1.42 -23.77 11.10
N ILE A 430 -2.34 -23.74 12.06
CA ILE A 430 -3.76 -23.49 11.83
C ILE A 430 -4.19 -22.26 12.63
N ASP A 431 -4.43 -21.17 11.92
CA ASP A 431 -4.99 -19.94 12.48
C ASP A 431 -6.52 -19.96 12.34
N TRP A 432 -7.23 -19.21 13.19
CA TRP A 432 -8.69 -19.23 13.23
C TRP A 432 -9.29 -17.85 13.09
N TYR A 433 -10.36 -17.75 12.28
CA TYR A 433 -11.33 -16.68 12.38
C TYR A 433 -12.69 -17.29 12.74
N LYS A 434 -13.11 -17.08 14.00
CA LYS A 434 -14.28 -17.75 14.59
C LYS A 434 -14.14 -19.27 14.43
N ASP A 435 -14.93 -19.88 13.55
CA ASP A 435 -14.94 -21.32 13.31
C ASP A 435 -14.41 -21.75 11.94
N LYS A 436 -13.72 -20.85 11.26
CA LYS A 436 -13.12 -21.07 9.94
C LYS A 436 -11.59 -21.07 10.07
N PRO A 437 -10.90 -22.10 9.55
CA PRO A 437 -9.47 -22.22 9.67
C PRO A 437 -8.72 -21.57 8.48
N SER A 438 -7.54 -21.03 8.77
CA SER A 438 -6.49 -20.74 7.80
C SER A 438 -5.34 -21.73 8.04
N ILE A 439 -5.10 -22.61 7.08
CA ILE A 439 -4.26 -23.80 7.25
C ILE A 439 -2.99 -23.62 6.42
N GLY A 440 -1.85 -23.55 7.10
CA GLY A 440 -0.54 -23.46 6.47
C GLY A 440 -0.15 -24.74 5.75
N GLY A 441 0.54 -24.61 4.61
CA GLY A 441 1.24 -25.74 4.00
C GLY A 441 2.26 -26.33 4.97
N ARG A 442 2.31 -27.67 5.06
CA ARG A 442 3.28 -28.39 5.91
C ARG A 442 4.39 -29.02 5.09
N TYR A 443 4.03 -29.64 3.98
CA TYR A 443 4.95 -30.28 3.06
C TYR A 443 4.63 -29.89 1.62
N THR A 444 5.55 -30.18 0.71
CA THR A 444 5.36 -30.01 -0.72
C THR A 444 5.73 -31.30 -1.44
N LEU A 445 5.14 -31.52 -2.60
CA LEU A 445 5.59 -32.46 -3.61
C LEU A 445 6.05 -31.62 -4.81
N TRP A 446 7.35 -31.30 -4.86
CA TRP A 446 7.92 -30.34 -5.82
C TRP A 446 9.33 -30.74 -6.25
N GLY A 447 9.52 -30.92 -7.57
CA GLY A 447 10.84 -31.01 -8.19
C GLY A 447 11.79 -31.94 -7.44
N THR A 448 12.99 -31.47 -7.14
CA THR A 448 13.99 -32.21 -6.35
C THR A 448 13.84 -32.01 -4.85
N LEU A 449 12.99 -31.09 -4.38
CA LEU A 449 12.77 -30.83 -2.94
C LEU A 449 12.17 -32.05 -2.24
N SER A 450 11.36 -32.81 -2.97
CA SER A 450 10.65 -33.98 -2.45
C SER A 450 10.28 -34.93 -3.58
N SER A 451 10.56 -36.22 -3.40
CA SER A 451 10.01 -37.31 -4.20
C SER A 451 8.80 -37.96 -3.51
N PRO A 452 7.95 -38.71 -4.24
CA PRO A 452 6.87 -39.50 -3.65
C PRO A 452 7.33 -40.37 -2.47
N GLN A 453 8.50 -41.00 -2.57
CA GLN A 453 9.06 -41.81 -1.49
C GLN A 453 9.46 -40.98 -0.27
N SER A 454 10.19 -39.88 -0.46
CA SER A 454 10.66 -39.05 0.66
C SER A 454 9.49 -38.41 1.42
N LEU A 455 8.45 -37.98 0.71
CA LEU A 455 7.26 -37.41 1.31
C LEU A 455 6.46 -38.47 2.08
N ALA A 456 6.28 -39.67 1.51
CA ALA A 456 5.62 -40.77 2.20
C ALA A 456 6.33 -41.13 3.52
N ASN A 457 7.67 -41.12 3.54
CA ASN A 457 8.44 -41.36 4.76
C ASN A 457 8.13 -40.30 5.85
N GLN A 458 8.05 -39.03 5.49
CA GLN A 458 7.71 -37.95 6.43
C GLN A 458 6.27 -38.09 6.94
N LEU A 459 5.31 -38.33 6.06
CA LEU A 459 3.89 -38.48 6.41
C LEU A 459 3.65 -39.69 7.32
N ASN A 460 4.39 -40.79 7.12
CA ASN A 460 4.29 -41.99 7.96
C ASN A 460 4.82 -41.80 9.40
N GLN A 461 5.66 -40.79 9.62
CA GLN A 461 6.22 -40.44 10.93
C GLN A 461 5.46 -39.30 11.62
N ALA A 462 4.51 -38.67 10.92
CA ALA A 462 3.77 -37.53 11.44
C ALA A 462 2.78 -37.92 12.55
N SER A 463 2.43 -36.95 13.39
CA SER A 463 1.52 -37.17 14.52
C SER A 463 0.15 -37.66 14.05
N THR A 464 -0.39 -38.65 14.76
CA THR A 464 -1.73 -39.19 14.52
C THR A 464 -2.79 -38.59 15.45
N ASN A 465 -2.41 -37.54 16.21
CA ASN A 465 -3.32 -36.85 17.12
C ASN A 465 -4.24 -35.90 16.34
N ILE A 466 -5.46 -36.37 16.07
CA ILE A 466 -6.49 -35.59 15.37
C ILE A 466 -6.95 -34.33 16.12
N ASN A 467 -6.61 -34.20 17.41
CA ASN A 467 -6.92 -33.03 18.24
C ASN A 467 -5.74 -32.04 18.31
N SER A 468 -4.71 -32.21 17.47
CA SER A 468 -3.61 -31.26 17.28
C SER A 468 -3.51 -30.84 15.81
N ALA A 469 -3.02 -29.64 15.54
CA ALA A 469 -2.65 -29.22 14.18
C ALA A 469 -1.60 -30.15 13.54
N ASP A 470 -0.75 -30.78 14.36
CA ASP A 470 0.23 -31.79 13.90
C ASP A 470 -0.38 -33.08 13.38
N GLY A 471 -1.67 -33.32 13.68
CA GLY A 471 -2.46 -34.39 13.09
C GLY A 471 -2.81 -34.18 11.61
N TYR A 472 -2.46 -33.03 11.03
CA TYR A 472 -2.89 -32.62 9.70
C TYR A 472 -1.73 -32.10 8.84
N SER A 473 -1.66 -32.58 7.59
CA SER A 473 -0.74 -32.09 6.56
C SER A 473 -1.48 -31.60 5.33
N LEU A 474 -1.42 -30.30 5.08
CA LEU A 474 -1.70 -29.74 3.76
C LEU A 474 -0.43 -29.84 2.91
N VAL A 475 -0.55 -30.48 1.74
CA VAL A 475 0.55 -30.73 0.82
C VAL A 475 0.28 -30.07 -0.53
N SER A 476 1.11 -29.10 -0.90
CA SER A 476 1.09 -28.54 -2.25
C SER A 476 1.76 -29.49 -3.24
N VAL A 477 1.19 -29.63 -4.43
CA VAL A 477 1.75 -30.42 -5.54
C VAL A 477 2.10 -29.46 -6.66
N HIS A 478 3.40 -29.30 -6.93
CA HIS A 478 3.90 -28.34 -7.92
C HIS A 478 3.76 -28.88 -9.34
N ILE A 479 2.79 -28.31 -10.07
CA ILE A 479 2.27 -28.90 -11.30
C ILE A 479 3.27 -28.91 -12.47
N TRP A 480 4.26 -28.02 -12.45
CA TRP A 480 5.29 -27.98 -13.49
C TRP A 480 6.36 -29.06 -13.32
N SER A 481 6.37 -29.78 -12.20
CA SER A 481 7.37 -30.80 -11.89
C SER A 481 6.80 -32.14 -11.43
N ARG A 482 5.49 -32.18 -11.18
CA ARG A 482 4.77 -33.31 -10.60
C ARG A 482 3.39 -33.42 -11.21
N ASP A 483 2.89 -34.63 -11.25
CA ASP A 483 1.58 -34.94 -11.83
C ASP A 483 0.72 -35.83 -10.91
N VAL A 484 -0.41 -36.30 -11.43
CA VAL A 484 -1.35 -37.13 -10.65
C VAL A 484 -0.76 -38.52 -10.36
N ASP A 485 0.12 -39.04 -11.22
CA ASP A 485 0.75 -40.35 -11.04
C ASP A 485 1.76 -40.29 -9.89
N ASP A 486 2.52 -39.18 -9.76
CA ASP A 486 3.39 -38.95 -8.59
C ASP A 486 2.60 -38.95 -7.27
N VAL A 487 1.42 -38.33 -7.25
CA VAL A 487 0.54 -38.32 -6.07
C VAL A 487 0.07 -39.74 -5.76
N GLN A 488 -0.40 -40.48 -6.76
CA GLN A 488 -0.82 -41.87 -6.59
C GLN A 488 0.32 -42.77 -6.10
N GLU A 489 1.54 -42.57 -6.63
CA GLU A 489 2.74 -43.26 -6.18
C GLU A 489 3.02 -42.96 -4.70
N CYS A 490 2.94 -41.69 -4.27
CA CYS A 490 3.13 -41.31 -2.88
C CYS A 490 2.11 -42.03 -1.98
N ILE A 491 0.83 -42.03 -2.39
CA ILE A 491 -0.26 -42.65 -1.64
C ILE A 491 -0.02 -44.16 -1.46
N SER A 492 0.45 -44.85 -2.51
CA SER A 492 0.75 -46.29 -2.45
C SER A 492 1.82 -46.68 -1.42
N LYS A 493 2.62 -45.71 -0.95
CA LYS A 493 3.73 -45.89 0.00
C LYS A 493 3.37 -45.45 1.42
N LEU A 494 2.15 -44.98 1.65
CA LEU A 494 1.68 -44.57 2.96
C LEU A 494 1.34 -45.77 3.84
N GLY A 495 1.63 -45.65 5.13
CA GLY A 495 1.31 -46.64 6.14
C GLY A 495 -0.17 -46.62 6.54
N PRO A 496 -0.62 -47.63 7.31
CA PRO A 496 -2.04 -47.80 7.65
C PRO A 496 -2.62 -46.68 8.52
N ASN A 497 -1.76 -45.89 9.17
CA ASN A 497 -2.15 -44.78 10.05
C ASN A 497 -2.16 -43.43 9.34
N VAL A 498 -2.00 -43.39 8.01
CA VAL A 498 -2.12 -42.14 7.23
C VAL A 498 -3.39 -42.20 6.39
N ARG A 499 -4.19 -41.15 6.46
CA ARG A 499 -5.47 -41.03 5.76
C ARG A 499 -5.43 -39.85 4.81
N VAL A 500 -5.62 -40.11 3.52
CA VAL A 500 -5.69 -39.07 2.48
C VAL A 500 -7.14 -38.70 2.19
N VAL A 501 -7.47 -37.40 2.28
CA VAL A 501 -8.83 -36.88 2.13
C VAL A 501 -8.87 -35.70 1.15
N ALA A 502 -10.05 -35.41 0.61
CA ALA A 502 -10.26 -34.28 -0.27
C ALA A 502 -10.28 -32.94 0.52
N PRO A 503 -10.04 -31.79 -0.14
CA PRO A 503 -9.97 -30.48 0.55
C PRO A 503 -11.17 -30.13 1.44
N ASP A 504 -12.38 -30.44 1.02
CA ASP A 504 -13.62 -30.16 1.77
C ASP A 504 -13.74 -31.03 3.02
N GLU A 505 -13.42 -32.33 2.92
CA GLU A 505 -13.35 -33.23 4.06
C GLU A 505 -12.21 -32.84 5.02
N PHE A 506 -11.06 -32.40 4.50
CA PHE A 506 -9.93 -31.93 5.29
C PHE A 506 -10.32 -30.74 6.20
N VAL A 507 -10.95 -29.73 5.60
CA VAL A 507 -11.48 -28.56 6.33
C VAL A 507 -12.54 -28.98 7.34
N TRP A 508 -13.44 -29.90 6.96
CA TRP A 508 -14.46 -30.40 7.87
C TRP A 508 -13.85 -31.11 9.08
N LEU A 509 -12.84 -31.98 8.91
CA LEU A 509 -12.16 -32.68 10.00
C LEU A 509 -11.47 -31.71 10.96
N ILE A 510 -10.76 -30.71 10.43
CA ILE A 510 -10.11 -29.66 11.24
C ILE A 510 -11.17 -28.88 12.04
N ARG A 511 -12.25 -28.43 11.39
CA ARG A 511 -13.36 -27.75 12.08
C ARG A 511 -14.11 -28.65 13.05
N LYS A 512 -14.10 -29.96 12.86
CA LYS A 512 -14.79 -30.90 13.74
C LYS A 512 -13.97 -31.22 14.98
N ASN A 513 -12.66 -31.38 14.84
CA ASN A 513 -11.78 -31.90 15.89
C ASN A 513 -11.04 -30.79 16.65
N LEU A 514 -10.72 -29.67 15.99
CA LEU A 514 -9.90 -28.61 16.60
C LEU A 514 -10.71 -27.37 17.02
N LYS A 515 -11.93 -27.21 16.49
CA LYS A 515 -12.79 -26.06 16.81
C LYS A 515 -13.13 -26.02 18.29
N GLY A 516 -12.85 -24.89 18.93
CA GLY A 516 -13.18 -24.63 20.34
C GLY A 516 -12.10 -25.10 21.33
N LEU A 517 -10.99 -25.68 20.85
CA LEU A 517 -9.81 -25.85 21.69
C LEU A 517 -9.22 -24.47 22.02
N PRO A 518 -8.86 -24.18 23.29
CA PRO A 518 -8.22 -22.93 23.68
C PRO A 518 -6.73 -22.97 23.32
N VAL A 519 -6.44 -23.03 22.03
CA VAL A 519 -5.08 -22.91 21.51
C VAL A 519 -4.60 -21.50 21.83
N GLY A 520 -3.60 -21.38 22.71
CA GLY A 520 -3.09 -20.10 23.12
C GLY A 520 -2.32 -19.38 22.00
N THR A 521 -2.04 -18.11 22.24
CA THR A 521 -1.20 -17.22 21.42
C THR A 521 0.11 -16.89 22.14
N GLY A 522 0.56 -17.82 22.97
CA GLY A 522 1.75 -17.69 23.79
C GLY A 522 2.99 -17.34 22.99
N ASN A 523 3.89 -16.59 23.62
CA ASN A 523 5.14 -16.14 23.05
C ASN A 523 6.37 -16.76 23.74
N GLY A 524 6.17 -17.75 24.61
CA GLY A 524 7.23 -18.40 25.38
C GLY A 524 7.24 -18.00 26.86
N LEU A 525 8.34 -18.26 27.56
CA LEU A 525 8.56 -17.87 28.96
C LEU A 525 9.70 -16.86 29.07
N LYS A 526 9.65 -15.98 30.07
CA LYS A 526 10.80 -15.16 30.43
C LYS A 526 11.88 -16.08 31.01
N ALA A 527 13.04 -16.10 30.38
CA ALA A 527 14.20 -16.86 30.83
C ALA A 527 15.24 -15.92 31.45
N GLU A 528 15.67 -16.21 32.66
CA GLU A 528 16.71 -15.50 33.38
C GLU A 528 17.89 -16.44 33.59
N TYR A 529 19.06 -16.07 33.08
CA TYR A 529 20.26 -16.90 33.11
C TYR A 529 21.25 -16.38 34.14
N TYR A 530 21.69 -17.27 35.02
CA TYR A 530 22.53 -16.96 36.17
C TYR A 530 23.85 -17.73 36.08
N SER A 531 24.96 -17.10 36.45
CA SER A 531 26.17 -17.85 36.81
C SER A 531 26.04 -18.33 38.25
N GLY A 532 26.39 -19.59 38.49
CA GLY A 532 26.16 -20.32 39.74
C GLY A 532 24.92 -21.24 39.69
N TYR A 533 24.89 -22.27 40.52
CA TYR A 533 23.88 -23.34 40.48
C TYR A 533 22.51 -22.93 41.04
N HIS A 534 22.46 -22.02 42.02
CA HIS A 534 21.22 -21.70 42.75
C HIS A 534 20.68 -20.30 42.43
N LEU A 535 20.67 -19.92 41.14
CA LEU A 535 20.23 -18.61 40.66
C LEU A 535 21.05 -17.44 41.26
N ASP A 536 22.37 -17.64 41.39
CA ASP A 536 23.22 -16.80 42.24
C ASP A 536 23.45 -15.39 41.65
N ASN A 537 23.92 -15.29 40.40
CA ASN A 537 24.24 -14.01 39.78
C ASN A 537 23.66 -13.91 38.36
N LEU A 538 22.60 -13.12 38.20
CA LEU A 538 21.96 -12.87 36.91
C LEU A 538 22.94 -12.26 35.90
N LYS A 539 22.99 -12.81 34.69
CA LYS A 539 23.84 -12.34 33.58
C LYS A 539 23.05 -11.67 32.48
N TYR A 540 22.00 -12.34 32.01
CA TYR A 540 21.14 -11.83 30.95
C TYR A 540 19.74 -12.45 31.04
N GLN A 541 18.82 -11.88 30.27
CA GLN A 541 17.43 -12.33 30.18
C GLN A 541 16.99 -12.36 28.72
N GLN A 542 16.10 -13.28 28.38
CA GLN A 542 15.44 -13.31 27.07
C GLN A 542 14.05 -13.96 27.19
N THR A 543 13.37 -14.15 26.06
CA THR A 543 12.15 -14.96 25.98
C THR A 543 12.43 -16.23 25.20
N ASP A 544 12.27 -17.37 25.86
CA ASP A 544 12.43 -18.69 25.25
C ASP A 544 11.06 -19.20 24.80
N GLY A 545 10.96 -19.59 23.53
CA GLY A 545 9.69 -20.03 22.94
C GLY A 545 9.09 -21.25 23.64
N ASN A 546 9.92 -22.20 24.04
CA ASN A 546 9.58 -23.36 24.85
C ASN A 546 10.80 -23.71 25.72
N VAL A 547 10.68 -24.72 26.59
CA VAL A 547 11.82 -25.25 27.33
C VAL A 547 12.15 -26.62 26.75
N ASP A 548 13.03 -26.61 25.76
CA ASP A 548 13.49 -27.78 25.01
C ASP A 548 14.95 -27.59 24.61
N PHE A 549 15.84 -27.65 25.61
CA PHE A 549 17.25 -27.28 25.46
C PHE A 549 18.16 -28.47 25.70
N ASP A 550 19.16 -28.61 24.83
CA ASP A 550 20.30 -29.51 24.98
C ASP A 550 21.57 -28.71 24.65
N TRP A 551 22.38 -28.44 25.67
CA TRP A 551 23.63 -27.68 25.56
C TRP A 551 24.87 -28.58 25.52
N GLY A 552 24.68 -29.91 25.56
CA GLY A 552 25.79 -30.85 25.71
C GLY A 552 26.66 -30.50 26.92
N ILE A 553 27.98 -30.60 26.77
CA ILE A 553 28.96 -30.20 27.79
C ILE A 553 29.19 -28.67 27.92
N GLY A 554 28.26 -27.86 27.41
CA GLY A 554 28.37 -26.42 27.30
C GLY A 554 27.27 -25.68 28.07
N SER A 555 27.06 -24.42 27.72
CA SER A 555 26.01 -23.59 28.29
C SER A 555 25.40 -22.69 27.21
N PRO A 556 24.21 -22.12 27.44
CA PRO A 556 23.53 -21.27 26.46
C PRO A 556 24.32 -20.03 26.05
N ASN A 557 25.24 -19.55 26.91
CA ASN A 557 26.21 -18.51 26.57
C ASN A 557 27.50 -18.67 27.38
N GLN A 558 28.45 -19.42 26.82
CA GLN A 558 29.71 -19.76 27.46
C GLN A 558 30.52 -18.53 27.92
N ALA A 559 30.45 -17.41 27.20
CA ALA A 559 31.21 -16.21 27.54
C ALA A 559 30.69 -15.52 28.82
N GLN A 560 29.40 -15.65 29.11
CA GLN A 560 28.76 -15.01 30.27
C GLN A 560 28.57 -15.98 31.45
N LEU A 561 28.36 -17.27 31.18
CA LEU A 561 28.00 -18.28 32.17
C LEU A 561 29.16 -19.24 32.51
N GLY A 562 30.15 -19.41 31.63
CA GLY A 562 31.10 -20.54 31.70
C GLY A 562 30.49 -21.84 31.16
N ASN A 563 31.21 -22.96 31.26
CA ASN A 563 30.70 -24.27 30.79
C ASN A 563 29.79 -24.96 31.79
N ASN A 564 30.09 -24.78 33.07
CA ASN A 564 29.46 -25.47 34.19
C ASN A 564 29.08 -24.43 35.24
N GLN A 565 28.38 -24.83 36.30
CA GLN A 565 27.99 -23.95 37.40
C GLN A 565 27.15 -22.78 36.88
N PHE A 566 26.02 -23.08 36.24
CA PHE A 566 25.05 -22.07 35.83
C PHE A 566 23.63 -22.54 36.15
N SER A 567 22.67 -21.62 36.07
CA SER A 567 21.27 -21.95 36.31
C SER A 567 20.35 -21.06 35.49
N VAL A 568 19.14 -21.54 35.26
CA VAL A 568 18.12 -20.85 34.48
C VAL A 568 16.81 -20.84 35.24
N LYS A 569 16.14 -19.69 35.24
CA LYS A 569 14.77 -19.55 35.72
C LYS A 569 13.87 -19.15 34.57
N TRP A 570 12.96 -20.04 34.21
CA TRP A 570 11.85 -19.73 33.31
C TRP A 570 10.61 -19.35 34.12
N SER A 571 10.00 -18.21 33.81
CA SER A 571 8.80 -17.73 34.47
C SER A 571 7.80 -17.14 33.49
N GLY A 572 6.52 -17.34 33.77
CA GLY A 572 5.43 -16.86 32.93
C GLY A 572 4.12 -17.54 33.28
N GLN A 573 3.33 -17.89 32.28
CA GLN A 573 2.09 -18.66 32.45
C GLN A 573 1.99 -19.80 31.44
N VAL A 574 1.28 -20.87 31.83
CA VAL A 574 0.89 -21.99 30.97
C VAL A 574 -0.63 -22.01 30.82
N GLN A 575 -1.13 -22.31 29.61
CA GLN A 575 -2.56 -22.44 29.31
C GLN A 575 -2.87 -23.86 28.81
N PRO A 576 -3.68 -24.68 29.51
CA PRO A 576 -4.03 -26.02 29.09
C PRO A 576 -5.09 -26.02 27.99
N LEU A 577 -5.05 -27.02 27.12
CA LEU A 577 -6.08 -27.25 26.10
C LEU A 577 -7.36 -27.87 26.65
N TYR A 578 -7.25 -28.63 27.74
CA TYR A 578 -8.35 -29.44 28.27
C TYR A 578 -8.55 -29.17 29.76
N SER A 579 -9.77 -29.40 30.26
CA SER A 579 -10.08 -29.35 31.68
C SER A 579 -9.83 -30.72 32.29
N GLU A 580 -8.57 -31.03 32.56
CA GLU A 580 -8.12 -32.38 32.89
C GLU A 580 -7.00 -32.34 33.95
N SER A 581 -6.66 -33.53 34.45
CA SER A 581 -5.45 -33.71 35.24
C SER A 581 -4.25 -33.76 34.29
N TYR A 582 -3.36 -32.78 34.40
CA TYR A 582 -2.12 -32.72 33.62
C TYR A 582 -0.95 -33.28 34.41
N THR A 583 -0.16 -34.14 33.76
CA THR A 583 1.15 -34.56 34.26
C THR A 583 2.22 -33.76 33.52
N PHE A 584 3.03 -33.01 34.25
CA PHE A 584 4.22 -32.35 33.73
C PHE A 584 5.41 -33.29 33.88
N TYR A 585 6.26 -33.35 32.87
CA TYR A 585 7.52 -34.09 32.90
C TYR A 585 8.68 -33.12 32.65
N VAL A 586 9.75 -33.24 33.44
CA VAL A 586 10.99 -32.52 33.19
C VAL A 586 12.11 -33.54 33.05
N TYR A 587 12.63 -33.69 31.84
CA TYR A 587 13.84 -34.48 31.57
C TYR A 587 15.03 -33.51 31.57
N SER A 588 15.92 -33.63 32.55
CA SER A 588 17.05 -32.71 32.71
C SER A 588 18.25 -33.38 33.33
N ASP A 589 19.40 -32.77 33.08
CA ASP A 589 20.68 -32.99 33.76
C ASP A 589 21.26 -31.59 34.04
N ASP A 590 21.41 -31.11 35.28
CA ASP A 590 21.13 -31.78 36.57
C ASP A 590 19.69 -31.54 37.13
N GLY A 591 19.55 -30.58 38.06
CA GLY A 591 18.48 -30.44 39.04
C GLY A 591 17.40 -29.46 38.63
N VAL A 592 16.14 -29.70 39.02
CA VAL A 592 15.02 -28.80 38.70
C VAL A 592 13.96 -28.66 39.80
N LYS A 593 13.30 -27.51 39.79
CA LYS A 593 12.10 -27.23 40.58
C LYS A 593 11.02 -26.61 39.69
N LEU A 594 9.85 -27.25 39.64
CA LEU A 594 8.69 -26.76 38.88
C LEU A 594 7.56 -26.38 39.83
N THR A 595 7.13 -25.12 39.73
CA THR A 595 5.98 -24.57 40.44
C THR A 595 4.91 -24.19 39.42
N VAL A 596 3.67 -24.66 39.61
CA VAL A 596 2.51 -24.28 38.80
C VAL A 596 1.44 -23.70 39.72
N ASN A 597 0.97 -22.51 39.41
CA ASN A 597 0.01 -21.73 40.20
C ASN A 597 0.39 -21.60 41.69
N GLY A 598 1.68 -21.37 41.96
CA GLY A 598 2.23 -21.29 43.32
C GLY A 598 2.41 -22.64 44.04
N GLN A 599 2.01 -23.76 43.43
CA GLN A 599 2.17 -25.10 44.00
C GLN A 599 3.44 -25.77 43.43
N PRO A 600 4.42 -26.17 44.26
CA PRO A 600 5.56 -26.95 43.79
C PRO A 600 5.11 -28.38 43.45
N ILE A 601 5.16 -28.74 42.18
CA ILE A 601 4.78 -30.09 41.69
C ILE A 601 6.01 -30.97 41.39
N ILE A 602 7.18 -30.37 41.21
CA ILE A 602 8.49 -31.04 41.18
C ILE A 602 9.43 -30.21 42.05
N ASN A 603 10.16 -30.85 42.96
CA ASN A 603 11.11 -30.18 43.84
C ASN A 603 12.32 -31.09 44.08
N ASP A 604 13.18 -31.20 43.08
CA ASP A 604 14.46 -31.92 43.17
C ASP A 604 15.56 -31.11 42.50
N PHE A 605 15.94 -30.03 43.19
CA PHE A 605 16.84 -28.98 42.72
C PHE A 605 18.25 -29.15 43.33
N GLU A 606 18.81 -30.33 43.13
CA GLU A 606 20.12 -30.75 43.62
C GLU A 606 20.92 -31.38 42.46
N THR A 607 22.26 -31.38 42.56
CA THR A 607 23.14 -31.92 41.51
C THR A 607 22.99 -33.44 41.38
N GLN A 608 22.68 -33.94 40.18
CA GLN A 608 22.41 -35.35 39.88
C GLN A 608 22.31 -35.57 38.36
N GLY A 609 22.78 -36.73 37.87
CA GLY A 609 22.76 -37.02 36.43
C GLY A 609 21.36 -37.19 35.83
N ALA A 610 21.29 -37.19 34.49
CA ALA A 610 20.11 -37.30 33.64
C ALA A 610 18.98 -38.25 34.08
N TYR A 611 17.78 -37.71 34.34
CA TYR A 611 16.55 -38.51 34.45
C TYR A 611 15.26 -37.65 34.33
N THR A 612 14.11 -38.31 34.21
CA THR A 612 12.79 -37.64 34.10
C THR A 612 12.11 -37.54 35.45
N ARG A 613 11.76 -36.32 35.84
CA ARG A 613 10.88 -36.01 36.99
C ARG A 613 9.46 -35.76 36.50
N SER A 614 8.46 -36.04 37.32
CA SER A 614 7.06 -35.73 36.96
C SER A 614 6.22 -35.29 38.16
N GLY A 615 5.21 -34.48 37.90
CA GLY A 615 4.24 -34.01 38.89
C GLY A 615 2.90 -33.71 38.22
N THR A 616 1.81 -33.87 38.97
CA THR A 616 0.45 -33.77 38.43
C THR A 616 -0.33 -32.62 39.07
N ILE A 617 -1.11 -31.90 38.26
CA ILE A 617 -2.01 -30.81 38.71
C ILE A 617 -3.27 -30.77 37.84
N THR A 618 -4.43 -30.49 38.44
CA THR A 618 -5.67 -30.27 37.68
C THR A 618 -5.72 -28.85 37.15
N LEU A 619 -5.90 -28.71 35.83
CA LEU A 619 -5.99 -27.42 35.16
C LEU A 619 -7.31 -27.33 34.39
N THR A 620 -7.84 -26.11 34.24
CA THR A 620 -9.07 -25.84 33.48
C THR A 620 -8.71 -25.34 32.09
N ALA A 621 -9.32 -25.91 31.05
CA ALA A 621 -9.11 -25.54 29.64
C ALA A 621 -9.14 -24.02 29.47
N GLY A 622 -8.09 -23.47 28.86
CA GLY A 622 -8.00 -22.05 28.52
C GLY A 622 -7.67 -21.12 29.69
N GLN A 623 -7.68 -21.57 30.94
CA GLN A 623 -7.24 -20.76 32.07
C GLN A 623 -5.71 -20.68 32.11
N LYS A 624 -5.15 -19.47 32.22
CA LYS A 624 -3.70 -19.27 32.38
C LYS A 624 -3.30 -19.48 33.84
N TYR A 625 -2.27 -20.28 34.06
CA TYR A 625 -1.70 -20.54 35.38
C TYR A 625 -0.26 -20.09 35.40
N ASN A 626 0.18 -19.43 36.47
CA ASN A 626 1.58 -19.06 36.61
C ASN A 626 2.44 -20.34 36.58
N ILE A 627 3.56 -20.31 35.85
CA ILE A 627 4.51 -21.41 35.80
C ILE A 627 5.90 -20.85 36.05
N GLU A 628 6.65 -21.52 36.92
CA GLU A 628 8.05 -21.22 37.21
C GLU A 628 8.85 -22.53 37.21
N LEU A 629 9.84 -22.62 36.33
CA LEU A 629 10.80 -23.71 36.29
C LEU A 629 12.18 -23.17 36.61
N GLN A 630 12.81 -23.72 37.64
CA GLN A 630 14.21 -23.48 37.96
C GLN A 630 15.01 -24.71 37.53
N TYR A 631 16.16 -24.49 36.91
CA TYR A 631 17.11 -25.49 36.46
C TYR A 631 18.52 -25.08 36.90
N GLY A 632 19.34 -26.06 37.29
CA GLY A 632 20.71 -25.84 37.74
C GLY A 632 21.62 -26.88 37.13
N GLU A 633 22.74 -26.40 36.59
CA GLU A 633 23.81 -27.21 36.01
C GLU A 633 25.06 -27.15 36.90
N GLY A 634 25.46 -28.31 37.38
CA GLY A 634 26.60 -28.52 38.25
C GLY A 634 27.87 -28.73 37.45
N ASN A 635 28.05 -29.92 36.88
CA ASN A 635 29.12 -30.26 35.95
C ASN A 635 28.69 -31.39 35.03
N GLY A 636 29.01 -31.27 33.74
CA GLY A 636 28.87 -32.39 32.80
C GLY A 636 27.99 -32.01 31.64
N ASP A 637 27.03 -32.87 31.33
CA ASP A 637 26.10 -32.71 30.22
C ASP A 637 24.88 -31.90 30.70
N ALA A 638 24.49 -30.86 29.97
CA ALA A 638 23.53 -29.87 30.42
C ALA A 638 22.32 -29.80 29.48
N PHE A 639 21.15 -30.23 29.95
CA PHE A 639 19.91 -30.16 29.16
C PHE A 639 18.66 -30.06 30.05
N CYS A 640 17.57 -29.53 29.48
CA CYS A 640 16.29 -29.41 30.15
C CYS A 640 15.11 -29.39 29.16
N HIS A 641 14.22 -30.36 29.27
CA HIS A 641 13.03 -30.52 28.43
C HIS A 641 11.76 -30.54 29.28
N LEU A 642 10.85 -29.58 29.07
CA LEU A 642 9.57 -29.47 29.76
C LEU A 642 8.43 -29.99 28.88
N GLN A 643 7.77 -31.04 29.33
CA GLN A 643 6.68 -31.72 28.63
C GLN A 643 5.42 -31.77 29.48
N TRP A 644 4.27 -31.98 28.84
CA TRP A 644 2.99 -32.22 29.51
C TRP A 644 2.19 -33.35 28.85
N GLU A 645 1.26 -33.94 29.59
CA GLU A 645 0.34 -34.97 29.12
C GLU A 645 -0.98 -34.88 29.89
N SER A 646 -2.09 -35.25 29.26
CA SER A 646 -3.40 -35.45 29.89
C SER A 646 -4.16 -36.56 29.13
N ALA A 647 -5.42 -36.84 29.48
CA ALA A 647 -6.20 -37.87 28.78
C ALA A 647 -6.40 -37.55 27.29
N SER A 648 -6.58 -36.26 26.97
CA SER A 648 -6.76 -35.77 25.60
C SER A 648 -5.48 -35.14 25.01
N GLN A 649 -4.48 -34.83 25.84
CA GLN A 649 -3.19 -34.29 25.43
C GLN A 649 -2.12 -35.40 25.43
N SER A 650 -1.72 -35.86 24.25
CA SER A 650 -0.54 -36.75 24.12
C SER A 650 0.71 -36.09 24.71
N ARG A 651 1.62 -36.87 25.29
CA ARG A 651 2.89 -36.35 25.82
C ARG A 651 3.66 -35.61 24.73
N GLN A 652 3.95 -34.33 24.98
CA GLN A 652 4.74 -33.48 24.08
C GLN A 652 5.45 -32.37 24.87
N ILE A 653 6.48 -31.75 24.26
CA ILE A 653 7.03 -30.47 24.73
C ILE A 653 5.89 -29.45 24.78
N ILE A 654 5.84 -28.64 25.83
CA ILE A 654 4.79 -27.63 25.94
C ILE A 654 5.02 -26.59 24.82
N PRO A 655 4.08 -26.44 23.87
CA PRO A 655 4.31 -25.60 22.71
C PRO A 655 4.34 -24.13 23.10
N ARG A 656 5.10 -23.32 22.36
CA ARG A 656 5.19 -21.86 22.53
C ARG A 656 3.83 -21.18 22.63
N SER A 657 2.88 -21.61 21.82
CA SER A 657 1.51 -21.12 21.81
C SER A 657 0.81 -21.25 23.16
N GLN A 658 1.24 -22.13 24.04
CA GLN A 658 0.65 -22.32 25.37
C GLN A 658 1.47 -21.73 26.52
N LEU A 659 2.56 -21.02 26.20
CA LEU A 659 3.45 -20.39 27.16
C LEU A 659 3.45 -18.88 26.98
N TYR A 660 3.21 -18.13 28.05
CA TYR A 660 3.09 -16.68 28.03
C TYR A 660 4.14 -16.02 28.93
N SER A 661 4.98 -15.19 28.34
CA SER A 661 5.92 -14.37 29.11
C SER A 661 5.15 -13.20 29.73
N ARG A 662 5.39 -12.88 31.02
CA ARG A 662 4.85 -11.63 31.62
C ARG A 662 5.82 -10.49 31.31
N PRO A 663 5.43 -9.43 30.56
CA PRO A 663 6.44 -8.73 29.76
C PRO A 663 7.16 -7.53 30.38
N ASP A 664 6.78 -6.95 31.53
CA ASP A 664 7.37 -5.64 31.88
C ASP A 664 7.28 -5.25 33.37
N THR A 665 8.43 -5.05 34.03
CA THR A 665 8.57 -4.44 35.37
C THR A 665 9.34 -3.11 35.32
N SER A 666 9.33 -2.41 34.18
CA SER A 666 10.05 -1.14 34.03
C SER A 666 9.34 0.00 34.76
N ASN A 667 10.11 1.02 35.18
CA ASN A 667 9.55 2.28 35.69
C ASN A 667 9.24 3.22 34.53
N GLY A 668 8.04 3.80 34.51
CA GLY A 668 7.61 4.82 33.55
C GLY A 668 7.22 6.14 34.25
N PRO A 669 6.83 7.18 33.49
CA PRO A 669 6.27 8.41 34.08
C PRO A 669 4.97 8.13 34.85
N VAL A 670 4.30 7.01 34.55
CA VAL A 670 3.27 6.41 35.41
C VAL A 670 3.67 4.96 35.66
N THR A 671 3.50 4.46 36.89
CA THR A 671 3.69 3.04 37.21
C THR A 671 2.48 2.54 38.00
N VAL A 672 1.87 1.44 37.57
CA VAL A 672 0.73 0.78 38.25
C VAL A 672 1.20 -0.46 38.98
N TYR A 673 0.53 -0.79 40.09
CA TYR A 673 0.91 -1.87 41.00
C TYR A 673 -0.29 -2.76 41.36
N GLU A 674 -0.06 -4.06 41.38
CA GLU A 674 -1.02 -5.12 41.73
C GLU A 674 -1.51 -5.01 43.18
N HIS A 675 -0.69 -4.49 44.10
CA HIS A 675 -1.06 -4.36 45.49
C HIS A 675 -0.95 -2.91 45.99
N ALA A 676 -1.63 -2.64 47.10
CA ALA A 676 -1.50 -1.37 47.82
C ALA A 676 -0.06 -1.14 48.31
N GLN A 677 0.27 0.10 48.65
CA GLN A 677 1.61 0.53 49.07
C GLN A 677 2.71 0.24 48.04
N TYR A 678 2.36 0.24 46.75
CA TYR A 678 3.27 -0.02 45.64
C TYR A 678 3.91 -1.43 45.66
N GLY A 679 3.16 -2.43 46.13
CA GLY A 679 3.60 -3.84 46.17
C GLY A 679 3.08 -4.69 44.99
N GLY A 680 3.54 -5.94 44.91
CA GLY A 680 3.12 -6.91 43.89
C GLY A 680 3.75 -6.70 42.51
N PHE A 681 3.17 -7.31 41.48
CA PHE A 681 3.53 -7.03 40.09
C PHE A 681 3.32 -5.55 39.78
N HIS A 682 4.18 -4.98 38.92
CA HIS A 682 4.07 -3.59 38.53
C HIS A 682 4.49 -3.40 37.09
N ALA A 683 3.92 -2.38 36.44
CA ALA A 683 4.24 -2.03 35.06
C ALA A 683 4.29 -0.51 34.86
N GLY A 684 5.32 -0.05 34.14
CA GLY A 684 5.49 1.33 33.71
C GLY A 684 4.68 1.64 32.45
N LEU A 685 4.01 2.79 32.45
CA LEU A 685 3.14 3.26 31.39
C LEU A 685 3.58 4.66 30.90
N PRO A 686 4.06 4.80 29.65
CA PRO A 686 4.22 6.11 29.01
C PRO A 686 2.85 6.71 28.65
N ILE A 687 2.84 7.91 28.04
CA ILE A 687 1.61 8.49 27.49
C ILE A 687 0.99 7.53 26.48
N GLY A 688 -0.31 7.26 26.63
CA GLY A 688 -1.02 6.29 25.82
C GLY A 688 -2.42 6.02 26.34
N ALA A 689 -3.19 5.31 25.51
CA ALA A 689 -4.53 4.85 25.86
C ALA A 689 -4.51 3.32 25.84
N TYR A 690 -4.50 2.72 27.02
CA TYR A 690 -4.37 1.27 27.19
C TYR A 690 -5.74 0.68 27.50
N LYS A 691 -6.27 -0.04 26.52
CA LYS A 691 -7.39 -0.96 26.71
C LYS A 691 -6.89 -2.19 27.48
N LEU A 692 -7.80 -3.07 27.91
CA LEU A 692 -7.44 -4.31 28.63
C LEU A 692 -6.34 -5.09 27.92
N ALA A 693 -6.48 -5.37 26.61
CA ALA A 693 -5.44 -6.06 25.84
C ALA A 693 -4.06 -5.35 25.88
N GLY A 694 -4.04 -4.01 25.93
CA GLY A 694 -2.81 -3.23 26.04
C GLY A 694 -2.18 -3.27 27.44
N LEU A 695 -3.01 -3.42 28.49
CA LEU A 695 -2.57 -3.66 29.86
C LEU A 695 -2.03 -5.09 30.02
N GLU A 696 -2.71 -6.08 29.42
CA GLU A 696 -2.28 -7.47 29.43
C GLU A 696 -0.93 -7.65 28.71
N LEU A 697 -0.69 -6.90 27.62
CA LEU A 697 0.63 -6.80 26.97
C LEU A 697 1.72 -6.22 27.89
N LYS A 698 1.35 -5.49 28.93
CA LYS A 698 2.25 -5.00 29.99
C LYS A 698 2.25 -5.91 31.22
N GLY A 699 1.56 -7.05 31.17
CA GLY A 699 1.46 -8.02 32.26
C GLY A 699 0.45 -7.67 33.34
N VAL A 700 -0.31 -6.58 33.18
CA VAL A 700 -1.36 -6.12 34.10
C VAL A 700 -2.69 -6.77 33.69
N GLN A 701 -3.30 -7.51 34.61
CA GLN A 701 -4.57 -8.21 34.39
C GLN A 701 -5.77 -7.29 34.58
N ASN A 702 -6.92 -7.77 34.11
CA ASN A 702 -8.19 -7.12 34.38
C ASN A 702 -8.41 -7.02 35.89
N ASP A 703 -8.84 -5.84 36.36
CA ASP A 703 -9.24 -5.64 37.75
C ASP A 703 -8.11 -5.94 38.75
N GLU A 704 -6.85 -5.65 38.39
CA GLU A 704 -5.67 -5.99 39.19
C GLU A 704 -5.00 -4.76 39.84
N ILE A 705 -5.35 -3.53 39.41
CA ILE A 705 -4.64 -2.31 39.85
C ILE A 705 -5.12 -1.86 41.25
N SER A 706 -4.22 -1.83 42.21
CA SER A 706 -4.46 -1.42 43.60
C SER A 706 -3.74 -0.11 44.02
N SER A 707 -2.61 0.24 43.39
CA SER A 707 -1.91 1.52 43.61
C SER A 707 -1.12 2.01 42.39
N LEU A 708 -0.70 3.29 42.37
CA LEU A 708 0.06 3.87 41.24
C LEU A 708 0.92 5.08 41.60
N LYS A 709 2.02 5.28 40.86
CA LYS A 709 2.84 6.50 40.88
C LYS A 709 2.60 7.32 39.62
N VAL A 710 2.52 8.65 39.76
CA VAL A 710 2.31 9.60 38.65
C VAL A 710 3.34 10.72 38.73
N ALA A 711 4.17 10.86 37.69
CA ALA A 711 5.17 11.91 37.56
C ALA A 711 4.53 13.28 37.26
N GLU A 712 5.25 14.35 37.63
CA GLU A 712 4.82 15.73 37.35
C GLU A 712 4.66 15.95 35.83
N GLY A 713 3.61 16.69 35.44
CA GLY A 713 3.29 16.94 34.04
C GLY A 713 2.47 15.83 33.38
N TYR A 714 2.10 14.78 34.11
CA TYR A 714 1.23 13.71 33.64
C TYR A 714 -0.08 13.67 34.43
N LYS A 715 -1.11 13.07 33.83
CA LYS A 715 -2.36 12.69 34.49
C LYS A 715 -2.80 11.33 34.01
N VAL A 716 -3.48 10.60 34.88
CA VAL A 716 -4.01 9.27 34.63
C VAL A 716 -5.52 9.31 34.73
N ILE A 717 -6.20 8.60 33.83
CA ILE A 717 -7.63 8.33 33.93
C ILE A 717 -7.81 6.81 33.97
N LEU A 718 -8.29 6.29 35.10
CA LEU A 718 -8.68 4.88 35.24
C LEU A 718 -10.16 4.74 34.88
N PHE A 719 -10.52 3.63 34.23
CA PHE A 719 -11.88 3.31 33.82
C PHE A 719 -12.26 1.93 34.35
N GLU A 720 -13.48 1.81 34.88
CA GLU A 720 -14.02 0.58 35.44
C GLU A 720 -14.22 -0.54 34.40
N HIS A 721 -14.43 -0.18 33.14
CA HIS A 721 -14.61 -1.17 32.07
C HIS A 721 -13.61 -0.99 30.95
N GLU A 722 -13.49 -2.04 30.12
CA GLU A 722 -12.67 -1.99 28.93
C GLU A 722 -13.13 -0.87 27.97
N ASN A 723 -12.28 -0.55 27.00
CA ASN A 723 -12.58 0.47 25.98
C ASN A 723 -12.95 1.85 26.55
N PHE A 724 -12.45 2.19 27.74
CA PHE A 724 -12.65 3.48 28.43
C PHE A 724 -14.11 3.76 28.80
N ALA A 725 -14.85 2.72 29.18
CA ALA A 725 -16.25 2.79 29.59
C ALA A 725 -16.41 2.65 31.12
N GLY A 726 -17.65 2.82 31.60
CA GLY A 726 -17.97 2.76 33.02
C GLY A 726 -17.59 4.02 33.79
N ASP A 727 -17.56 3.92 35.11
CA ASP A 727 -17.09 5.01 35.96
C ASP A 727 -15.59 5.26 35.71
N SER A 728 -15.14 6.48 36.02
CA SER A 728 -13.73 6.86 35.85
C SER A 728 -13.22 7.75 36.98
N ILE A 729 -11.92 7.67 37.26
CA ILE A 729 -11.22 8.59 38.17
C ILE A 729 -9.99 9.19 37.50
N VAL A 730 -9.79 10.48 37.75
CA VAL A 730 -8.62 11.23 37.26
C VAL A 730 -7.64 11.45 38.39
N LEU A 731 -6.38 11.08 38.17
CA LEU A 731 -5.29 11.19 39.13
C LEU A 731 -4.16 12.02 38.53
N THR A 732 -3.76 13.09 39.21
CA THR A 732 -2.67 13.99 38.81
C THR A 732 -1.44 13.86 39.70
N SER A 733 -1.48 12.94 40.66
CA SER A 733 -0.39 12.64 41.60
C SER A 733 -0.43 11.15 41.99
N SER A 734 0.68 10.65 42.54
CA SER A 734 0.78 9.28 43.05
C SER A 734 -0.28 8.96 44.12
N SER A 735 -0.77 7.72 44.12
CA SER A 735 -1.69 7.18 45.12
C SER A 735 -1.19 5.83 45.63
N ALA A 736 -0.90 5.74 46.93
CA ALA A 736 -0.44 4.50 47.56
C ALA A 736 -1.59 3.49 47.80
N ASN A 737 -2.84 3.89 47.64
CA ASN A 737 -4.02 3.02 47.76
C ASN A 737 -5.20 3.67 47.02
N LEU A 738 -5.84 2.95 46.10
CA LEU A 738 -7.00 3.44 45.35
C LEU A 738 -8.31 3.48 46.17
N GLY A 739 -8.30 2.95 47.40
CA GLY A 739 -9.42 2.92 48.32
C GLY A 739 -10.44 1.84 47.98
N SER A 740 -11.37 1.57 48.90
CA SER A 740 -12.32 0.46 48.81
C SER A 740 -13.30 0.54 47.61
N THR A 741 -13.39 1.69 46.96
CA THR A 741 -14.28 1.92 45.80
C THR A 741 -13.61 1.66 44.45
N TRP A 742 -12.28 1.65 44.39
CA TRP A 742 -11.51 1.59 43.14
C TRP A 742 -10.38 0.56 43.13
N ASN A 743 -10.08 -0.05 44.26
CA ASN A 743 -9.17 -1.19 44.34
C ASN A 743 -9.66 -2.30 43.40
N ASP A 744 -8.76 -2.84 42.57
CA ASP A 744 -9.02 -4.02 41.74
C ASP A 744 -10.27 -3.83 40.83
N LYS A 745 -10.39 -2.63 40.25
CA LYS A 745 -11.57 -2.24 39.46
C LYS A 745 -11.25 -1.72 38.06
N ALA A 746 -9.98 -1.43 37.77
CA ALA A 746 -9.60 -0.79 36.53
C ALA A 746 -9.38 -1.83 35.41
N SER A 747 -10.18 -1.75 34.34
CA SER A 747 -10.02 -2.58 33.14
C SER A 747 -9.42 -1.80 31.96
N SER A 748 -9.34 -0.46 32.02
CA SER A 748 -8.59 0.35 31.05
C SER A 748 -8.07 1.67 31.64
N ILE A 749 -7.02 2.22 31.04
CA ILE A 749 -6.30 3.40 31.54
C ILE A 749 -5.90 4.35 30.40
N LYS A 750 -5.99 5.66 30.62
CA LYS A 750 -5.36 6.69 29.78
C LYS A 750 -4.29 7.43 30.56
N VAL A 751 -3.07 7.45 30.04
CA VAL A 751 -1.98 8.30 30.52
C VAL A 751 -1.84 9.46 29.55
N LEU A 752 -2.02 10.67 30.05
CA LEU A 752 -2.05 11.90 29.25
C LEU A 752 -1.03 12.90 29.80
N ALA A 753 -0.60 13.81 28.93
CA ALA A 753 0.11 15.01 29.39
C ALA A 753 -0.84 15.91 30.19
N ASN A 754 -0.25 16.70 31.08
CA ASN A 754 -0.91 17.65 31.95
C ASN A 754 -0.13 18.97 31.98
N GLY A 755 0.14 19.53 30.79
CA GLY A 755 0.87 20.80 30.61
C GLY A 755 -0.05 22.00 30.38
N ASN A 756 0.54 23.19 30.33
CA ASN A 756 -0.14 24.43 29.96
C ASN A 756 -0.43 24.45 28.45
N PRO A 757 -1.69 24.60 28.01
CA PRO A 757 -2.04 24.53 26.58
C PRO A 757 -1.86 25.85 25.80
N ASN A 758 -1.58 26.97 26.47
CA ASN A 758 -1.68 28.32 25.90
C ASN A 758 -0.31 28.95 25.55
N LEU A 759 0.68 28.14 25.16
CA LEU A 759 2.05 28.58 24.87
C LEU A 759 2.45 28.50 23.39
N ALA A 760 1.52 28.26 22.48
CA ALA A 760 1.86 28.22 21.04
C ALA A 760 2.34 29.60 20.56
N GLY A 761 3.40 29.64 19.75
CA GLY A 761 3.98 30.88 19.25
C GLY A 761 5.50 30.79 19.04
N SER A 762 6.11 31.86 18.54
CA SER A 762 7.56 31.97 18.40
C SER A 762 8.15 32.77 19.56
N TYR A 763 9.26 32.28 20.11
CA TYR A 763 9.90 32.85 21.29
C TYR A 763 11.42 32.84 21.16
N THR A 764 12.06 33.78 21.84
CA THR A 764 13.40 33.57 22.37
C THR A 764 13.24 32.98 23.78
N ILE A 765 13.92 31.86 24.04
CA ILE A 765 13.77 31.10 25.29
C ILE A 765 14.98 31.39 26.19
N LYS A 766 14.75 31.98 27.36
CA LYS A 766 15.81 32.42 28.29
C LYS A 766 15.88 31.50 29.50
N ASN A 767 17.07 31.02 29.84
CA ASN A 767 17.28 30.22 31.04
C ASN A 767 17.25 31.12 32.29
N VAL A 768 16.54 30.69 33.34
CA VAL A 768 16.38 31.48 34.57
C VAL A 768 17.68 31.57 35.37
N ASN A 769 18.44 30.48 35.45
CA ASN A 769 19.67 30.43 36.26
C ASN A 769 20.79 31.30 35.67
N SER A 770 21.05 31.18 34.37
CA SER A 770 22.17 31.89 33.71
C SER A 770 21.79 33.27 33.16
N GLY A 771 20.51 33.48 32.84
CA GLY A 771 20.06 34.63 32.06
C GLY A 771 20.46 34.61 30.58
N LEU A 772 21.07 33.52 30.09
CA LEU A 772 21.42 33.31 28.68
C LEU A 772 20.27 32.66 27.90
N PHE A 773 20.39 32.65 26.59
CA PHE A 773 19.34 32.20 25.68
C PHE A 773 19.64 30.82 25.10
N LEU A 774 18.58 30.04 24.88
CA LEU A 774 18.63 28.83 24.09
C LEU A 774 19.14 29.16 22.68
N ASP A 775 20.10 28.38 22.19
CA ASP A 775 20.85 28.69 20.97
C ASP A 775 21.21 27.40 20.22
N VAL A 776 21.03 27.41 18.90
CA VAL A 776 21.60 26.37 18.03
C VAL A 776 23.04 26.73 17.69
N ARG A 777 23.98 25.84 18.04
CA ARG A 777 25.42 26.07 17.86
C ARG A 777 25.76 26.31 16.39
N GLY A 778 26.63 27.29 16.13
CA GLY A 778 27.03 27.67 14.76
C GLY A 778 26.17 28.75 14.12
N GLY A 779 25.24 29.36 14.87
CA GLY A 779 24.44 30.47 14.38
C GLY A 779 23.43 30.04 13.32
N ILE A 780 23.08 30.96 12.42
CA ILE A 780 22.19 30.70 11.28
C ILE A 780 22.73 29.65 10.29
N GLY A 781 24.05 29.34 10.34
CA GLY A 781 24.67 28.31 9.51
C GLY A 781 24.56 26.90 10.09
N GLY A 782 24.22 26.75 11.38
CA GLY A 782 24.03 25.47 12.03
C GLY A 782 22.68 24.86 11.67
N THR A 783 22.53 24.30 10.47
CA THR A 783 21.25 23.77 9.95
C THR A 783 21.21 22.24 9.85
N GLY A 784 22.29 21.54 10.18
CA GLY A 784 22.40 20.09 10.06
C GLY A 784 21.68 19.33 11.20
N ASP A 785 21.25 18.11 10.90
CA ASP A 785 20.84 17.15 11.93
C ASP A 785 22.03 16.85 12.86
N GLY A 786 21.75 16.76 14.16
CA GLY A 786 22.76 16.52 15.18
C GLY A 786 23.53 17.76 15.64
N THR A 787 23.16 18.96 15.17
CA THR A 787 23.78 20.21 15.63
C THR A 787 23.39 20.45 17.11
N PRO A 788 24.35 20.63 18.04
CA PRO A 788 24.06 20.76 19.47
C PRO A 788 23.23 21.99 19.84
N ILE A 789 22.40 21.85 20.88
CA ILE A 789 21.72 22.95 21.56
C ILE A 789 22.55 23.40 22.76
N GLN A 790 22.72 24.72 22.90
CA GLN A 790 23.55 25.33 23.94
C GLN A 790 22.90 26.60 24.52
N LEU A 791 23.56 27.20 25.50
CA LEU A 791 23.29 28.57 25.94
C LEU A 791 24.22 29.57 25.25
N TRP A 792 23.71 30.74 24.86
CA TRP A 792 24.51 31.82 24.29
C TRP A 792 23.97 33.21 24.64
N HIS A 793 24.79 34.25 24.43
CA HIS A 793 24.39 35.65 24.58
C HIS A 793 23.28 36.00 23.57
N GLY A 794 22.41 36.95 23.92
CA GLY A 794 21.31 37.36 23.05
C GLY A 794 21.82 38.10 21.81
N THR A 795 21.63 37.50 20.63
CA THR A 795 22.07 38.07 19.35
C THR A 795 20.93 38.63 18.52
N GLY A 796 19.68 38.22 18.80
CA GLY A 796 18.52 38.51 17.96
C GLY A 796 18.50 37.72 16.63
N ALA A 797 19.47 36.81 16.42
CA ALA A 797 19.55 36.01 15.21
C ALA A 797 18.49 34.89 15.19
N ALA A 798 18.17 34.43 13.98
CA ALA A 798 17.12 33.44 13.74
C ALA A 798 17.38 32.07 14.42
N ASN A 799 18.63 31.74 14.75
CA ASN A 799 19.00 30.51 15.45
C ASN A 799 18.71 30.52 16.97
N GLN A 800 18.30 31.66 17.51
CA GLN A 800 17.79 31.82 18.89
C GLN A 800 16.26 32.00 18.94
N THR A 801 15.60 31.86 17.79
CA THR A 801 14.14 31.90 17.70
C THR A 801 13.62 30.47 17.60
N PHE A 802 12.71 30.11 18.51
CA PHE A 802 12.08 28.80 18.57
C PHE A 802 10.57 28.92 18.50
N THR A 803 9.96 28.12 17.64
CA THR A 803 8.51 28.03 17.51
C THR A 803 8.00 26.85 18.34
N LEU A 804 7.12 27.14 19.30
CA LEU A 804 6.36 26.17 20.05
C LEU A 804 5.08 25.84 19.27
N LYS A 805 4.99 24.62 18.73
CA LYS A 805 3.78 24.09 18.09
C LYS A 805 3.03 23.20 19.07
N HIS A 806 1.81 23.58 19.45
CA HIS A 806 0.98 22.79 20.36
C HIS A 806 0.47 21.51 19.69
N LEU A 807 0.56 20.39 20.39
CA LEU A 807 0.13 19.06 19.95
C LEU A 807 -1.06 18.52 20.77
N GLY A 808 -1.69 19.36 21.59
CA GLY A 808 -2.74 18.96 22.54
C GLY A 808 -2.20 18.63 23.94
N ASP A 809 -3.06 18.82 24.96
CA ASP A 809 -2.79 18.52 26.39
C ASP A 809 -1.51 19.17 26.98
N GLY A 810 -1.08 20.28 26.38
CA GLY A 810 0.11 21.03 26.82
C GLY A 810 1.44 20.42 26.35
N ARG A 811 1.40 19.55 25.33
CA ARG A 811 2.57 19.05 24.61
C ARG A 811 2.96 19.98 23.48
N TYR A 812 4.25 20.11 23.25
CA TYR A 812 4.82 20.96 22.21
C TYR A 812 5.97 20.27 21.51
N THR A 813 6.12 20.48 20.19
CA THR A 813 7.44 20.50 19.59
C THR A 813 8.05 21.89 19.75
N VAL A 814 9.37 21.96 19.94
CA VAL A 814 10.13 23.21 20.02
C VAL A 814 11.07 23.26 18.82
N THR A 815 10.74 24.08 17.83
CA THR A 815 11.41 24.09 16.51
C THR A 815 12.30 25.30 16.36
N ALA A 816 13.59 25.08 16.12
CA ALA A 816 14.52 26.14 15.75
C ALA A 816 14.09 26.73 14.40
N TYR A 817 13.89 28.05 14.38
CA TYR A 817 13.25 28.71 13.25
C TYR A 817 14.11 28.68 11.97
N HIS A 818 15.42 28.93 12.07
CA HIS A 818 16.31 29.04 10.91
C HIS A 818 16.52 27.71 10.16
N SER A 819 16.47 26.58 10.87
CA SER A 819 16.73 25.25 10.32
C SER A 819 15.45 24.44 10.07
N ALA A 820 14.32 24.88 10.62
CA ALA A 820 13.07 24.13 10.69
C ALA A 820 13.19 22.76 11.39
N LYS A 821 14.22 22.58 12.22
CA LYS A 821 14.49 21.35 12.98
C LYS A 821 14.07 21.51 14.43
N CYS A 822 13.58 20.43 15.05
CA CYS A 822 13.12 20.46 16.43
C CYS A 822 14.25 20.10 17.40
N LEU A 823 14.12 20.59 18.64
CA LEU A 823 14.84 20.03 19.78
C LEU A 823 14.55 18.53 19.84
N ASP A 824 15.62 17.76 19.98
CA ASP A 824 15.61 16.30 19.95
C ASP A 824 16.54 15.77 21.02
N ILE A 825 16.06 14.75 21.74
CA ILE A 825 16.88 13.93 22.63
C ILE A 825 17.52 12.82 21.78
N PRO A 826 18.86 12.82 21.64
CA PRO A 826 19.58 11.85 20.81
C PRO A 826 19.20 10.40 21.10
N GLN A 827 18.97 9.65 20.03
CA GLN A 827 18.75 8.19 20.05
C GLN A 827 17.61 7.74 20.97
N SER A 828 16.63 8.62 21.24
CA SER A 828 15.56 8.35 22.20
C SER A 828 16.09 7.87 23.57
N SER A 829 17.24 8.41 23.99
CA SER A 829 17.88 7.99 25.23
C SER A 829 17.03 8.34 26.46
N LEU A 830 17.00 7.43 27.43
CA LEU A 830 16.39 7.64 28.76
C LEU A 830 17.42 8.03 29.82
N ASN A 831 18.71 8.15 29.48
CA ASN A 831 19.78 8.39 30.44
C ASN A 831 19.77 9.83 30.99
N GLU A 832 20.37 10.04 32.15
CA GLU A 832 20.66 11.38 32.68
C GLU A 832 21.69 12.11 31.80
N ASP A 833 21.63 13.44 31.81
CA ASP A 833 22.66 14.34 31.29
C ASP A 833 22.97 14.20 29.78
N VAL A 834 22.05 13.59 29.03
CA VAL A 834 22.12 13.51 27.57
C VAL A 834 21.92 14.90 26.99
N SER A 835 22.90 15.39 26.24
CA SER A 835 22.85 16.71 25.59
C SER A 835 21.89 16.70 24.41
N LEU A 836 21.06 17.74 24.30
CA LEU A 836 20.12 17.90 23.20
C LEU A 836 20.82 18.42 21.94
N TRP A 837 20.27 18.05 20.80
CA TRP A 837 20.61 18.58 19.50
C TRP A 837 19.34 18.98 18.74
N GLN A 838 19.48 19.60 17.57
CA GLN A 838 18.37 19.72 16.64
C GLN A 838 18.34 18.53 15.68
N TRP A 839 17.14 18.11 15.28
CA TRP A 839 16.95 17.07 14.28
C TRP A 839 15.71 17.34 13.42
N THR A 840 15.66 16.73 12.24
CA THR A 840 14.49 16.71 11.36
C THR A 840 13.26 16.30 12.16
N ASN A 841 12.22 17.15 12.14
CA ASN A 841 11.00 16.92 12.92
C ASN A 841 10.24 15.70 12.38
N GLN A 842 10.08 14.70 13.24
CA GLN A 842 9.31 13.47 13.01
C GLN A 842 8.10 13.38 13.95
N GLU A 843 7.89 14.41 14.80
CA GLU A 843 6.92 14.43 15.89
C GLU A 843 7.05 13.20 16.81
N ALA A 844 8.23 12.60 16.90
CA ALA A 844 8.52 11.46 17.75
C ALA A 844 8.55 11.86 19.24
N SER A 845 8.36 10.91 20.16
CA SER A 845 8.25 11.20 21.60
C SER A 845 9.51 11.84 22.20
N ASN A 846 10.69 11.58 21.62
CA ASN A 846 11.98 12.21 21.99
C ASN A 846 12.11 13.67 21.52
N GLN A 847 11.14 14.18 20.74
CA GLN A 847 11.03 15.54 20.22
C GLN A 847 9.84 16.32 20.79
N GLN A 848 9.09 15.70 21.71
CA GLN A 848 7.91 16.29 22.34
C GLN A 848 8.18 16.62 23.80
N PHE A 849 7.75 17.82 24.21
CA PHE A 849 7.94 18.32 25.57
C PHE A 849 6.61 18.81 26.16
N ILE A 850 6.34 18.44 27.40
CA ILE A 850 5.22 18.93 28.21
C ILE A 850 5.68 20.23 28.87
N ALA A 851 4.99 21.33 28.58
CA ALA A 851 5.31 22.62 29.20
C ALA A 851 4.51 22.77 30.50
N VAL A 852 5.17 22.75 31.66
CA VAL A 852 4.53 22.90 32.96
C VAL A 852 4.90 24.24 33.56
N GLN A 853 3.93 24.98 34.10
CA GLN A 853 4.20 26.24 34.78
C GLN A 853 4.96 25.98 36.08
N ALA A 854 6.13 26.60 36.23
CA ALA A 854 6.91 26.55 37.47
C ALA A 854 6.47 27.68 38.41
N ASP A 855 6.36 28.91 37.89
CA ASP A 855 5.95 30.13 38.58
C ASP A 855 5.26 31.08 37.58
N SER A 856 4.80 32.27 38.02
CA SER A 856 4.27 33.28 37.09
C SER A 856 5.31 33.67 36.03
N GLY A 857 5.06 33.34 34.76
CA GLY A 857 5.93 33.65 33.62
C GLY A 857 7.13 32.71 33.40
N TYR A 858 7.27 31.63 34.18
CA TYR A 858 8.38 30.67 34.07
C TYR A 858 7.87 29.23 33.92
N TYR A 859 8.52 28.47 33.05
CA TYR A 859 8.08 27.14 32.63
C TYR A 859 9.20 26.11 32.71
N LYS A 860 8.82 24.85 32.95
CA LYS A 860 9.65 23.66 32.76
C LYS A 860 9.22 22.97 31.48
N PHE A 861 10.17 22.43 30.73
CA PHE A 861 9.90 21.53 29.62
C PHE A 861 10.26 20.11 30.04
N ILE A 862 9.27 19.23 30.11
CA ILE A 862 9.41 17.84 30.54
C ILE A 862 9.36 16.96 29.28
N SER A 863 10.37 16.13 29.06
CA SER A 863 10.40 15.15 27.96
C SER A 863 9.21 14.21 28.05
N VAL A 864 8.41 14.12 26.99
CA VAL A 864 7.30 13.15 26.89
C VAL A 864 7.81 11.71 27.00
N LEU A 865 8.99 11.46 26.44
CA LEU A 865 9.64 10.14 26.41
C LEU A 865 10.09 9.68 27.81
N SER A 866 10.83 10.53 28.54
CA SER A 866 11.57 10.11 29.74
C SER A 866 11.01 10.67 31.06
N GLY A 867 10.12 11.67 31.01
CA GLY A 867 9.65 12.39 32.19
C GLY A 867 10.68 13.33 32.83
N LYS A 868 11.85 13.51 32.21
CA LYS A 868 12.94 14.38 32.70
C LYS A 868 12.81 15.81 32.19
N VAL A 869 13.34 16.78 32.93
CA VAL A 869 13.27 18.20 32.56
C VAL A 869 14.43 18.61 31.65
N LEU A 870 14.21 19.59 30.78
CA LEU A 870 15.29 20.29 30.07
C LEU A 870 16.01 21.20 31.06
N SER A 871 17.28 20.89 31.32
CA SER A 871 18.14 21.58 32.27
C SER A 871 19.50 21.91 31.65
N ILE A 872 20.38 22.54 32.42
CA ILE A 872 21.76 22.82 32.03
C ILE A 872 22.71 21.87 32.76
N LEU A 873 23.64 21.27 32.01
CA LEU A 873 24.62 20.34 32.56
C LEU A 873 25.44 21.02 33.67
N ASN A 874 25.51 20.37 34.84
CA ASN A 874 26.20 20.87 36.05
C ASN A 874 25.75 22.29 36.46
N GLU A 875 24.54 22.70 36.10
CA GLU A 875 23.97 24.03 36.39
C GLU A 875 24.83 25.22 35.93
N SER A 876 25.66 25.01 34.91
CA SER A 876 26.59 26.03 34.39
C SER A 876 25.87 27.31 33.93
N THR A 877 26.47 28.46 34.22
CA THR A 877 25.99 29.78 33.76
C THR A 877 26.83 30.38 32.62
N ALA A 878 27.84 29.64 32.14
CA ALA A 878 28.73 30.09 31.07
C ALA A 878 28.08 30.01 29.66
N PRO A 879 28.52 30.84 28.70
CA PRO A 879 28.23 30.60 27.28
C PRO A 879 28.72 29.22 26.82
N GLU A 880 28.04 28.64 25.83
CA GLU A 880 28.20 27.26 25.33
C GLU A 880 27.84 26.15 26.32
N ALA A 881 27.25 26.48 27.48
CA ALA A 881 26.75 25.45 28.40
C ALA A 881 25.73 24.55 27.70
N LYS A 882 25.88 23.23 27.89
CA LYS A 882 25.07 22.21 27.21
C LYS A 882 23.68 22.12 27.84
N VAL A 883 22.67 22.10 26.98
CA VAL A 883 21.29 21.80 27.39
C VAL A 883 21.11 20.29 27.40
N VAL A 884 20.63 19.74 28.51
CA VAL A 884 20.50 18.30 28.75
C VAL A 884 19.10 17.93 29.23
N GLN A 885 18.71 16.65 29.12
CA GLN A 885 17.64 16.13 29.96
C GLN A 885 18.21 15.73 31.33
N HIS A 886 17.54 16.11 32.41
CA HIS A 886 17.96 15.78 33.77
C HIS A 886 16.76 15.53 34.67
N THR A 887 16.91 14.71 35.71
CA THR A 887 15.87 14.51 36.72
C THR A 887 15.41 15.86 37.33
N GLY A 888 14.10 16.07 37.42
CA GLY A 888 13.53 17.29 38.00
C GLY A 888 13.53 17.25 39.53
N THR A 889 14.41 18.02 40.16
CA THR A 889 14.48 18.21 41.62
C THR A 889 14.02 19.60 42.06
N GLY A 890 13.58 20.43 41.10
CA GLY A 890 13.13 21.81 41.34
C GLY A 890 14.20 22.88 41.06
N GLN A 891 15.32 22.48 40.48
CA GLN A 891 16.48 23.31 40.13
C GLN A 891 16.14 24.51 39.23
N LEU A 892 16.85 25.63 39.40
CA LEU A 892 16.65 26.85 38.61
C LEU A 892 17.13 26.68 37.16
N SER A 893 18.16 25.86 36.95
CA SER A 893 18.71 25.51 35.64
C SER A 893 17.68 24.82 34.73
N GLY A 894 16.62 24.23 35.29
CA GLY A 894 15.49 23.63 34.57
C GLY A 894 14.31 24.57 34.29
N ARG A 895 14.40 25.86 34.64
CA ARG A 895 13.33 26.85 34.44
C ARG A 895 13.66 27.80 33.30
N TRP A 896 12.64 28.12 32.51
CA TRP A 896 12.75 28.89 31.28
C TRP A 896 11.71 30.00 31.20
N GLN A 897 12.13 31.19 30.78
CA GLN A 897 11.28 32.31 30.45
C GLN A 897 11.06 32.38 28.94
N LEU A 898 9.80 32.49 28.51
CA LEU A 898 9.43 32.61 27.10
C LEU A 898 9.23 34.08 26.74
N LEU A 899 10.09 34.62 25.86
CA LEU A 899 9.99 36.00 25.36
C LEU A 899 9.44 35.98 23.93
N SER A 900 8.22 36.46 23.73
CA SER A 900 7.55 36.42 22.41
C SER A 900 8.33 37.19 21.35
N VAL A 901 8.43 36.61 20.16
CA VAL A 901 8.95 37.28 18.95
C VAL A 901 7.90 37.28 17.84
N PRO A 902 7.90 38.28 16.93
CA PRO A 902 6.92 38.36 15.85
C PRO A 902 7.01 37.18 14.86
N PRO A 903 5.93 36.87 14.12
CA PRO A 903 5.91 35.78 13.14
C PRO A 903 6.95 35.99 12.05
N VAL A 904 7.63 34.92 11.66
CA VAL A 904 8.55 34.93 10.52
C VAL A 904 8.00 33.95 9.48
N GLY A 905 7.73 34.45 8.27
CA GLY A 905 7.08 33.68 7.20
C GLY A 905 7.89 32.47 6.73
N ASN A 906 7.32 31.63 5.87
CA ASN A 906 7.97 30.47 5.24
C ASN A 906 8.03 30.58 3.72
N GLY A 907 8.08 31.80 3.21
CA GLY A 907 8.16 32.13 1.79
C GLY A 907 9.33 31.47 1.06
N THR A 908 9.16 31.27 -0.25
CA THR A 908 10.12 30.60 -1.14
C THR A 908 10.73 31.52 -2.20
N GLY A 909 10.25 32.76 -2.35
CA GLY A 909 10.67 33.72 -3.38
C GLY A 909 9.50 34.31 -4.18
N LEU A 910 9.78 34.92 -5.32
CA LEU A 910 8.78 35.42 -6.29
C LEU A 910 8.95 34.73 -7.66
N THR A 911 7.88 34.61 -8.42
CA THR A 911 7.93 34.09 -9.80
C THR A 911 8.36 35.22 -10.75
N GLY A 912 9.56 35.11 -11.33
CA GLY A 912 10.11 36.05 -12.31
C GLY A 912 9.86 35.60 -13.75
N ASN A 913 9.24 36.45 -14.56
CA ASN A 913 9.05 36.26 -16.00
C ASN A 913 9.98 37.19 -16.76
N TYR A 914 10.79 36.64 -17.66
CA TYR A 914 11.85 37.35 -18.38
C TYR A 914 11.49 37.51 -19.85
N TYR A 915 11.71 38.71 -20.40
CA TYR A 915 11.30 39.09 -21.73
C TYR A 915 12.42 39.86 -22.45
N ASN A 916 12.54 39.68 -23.76
CA ASN A 916 13.29 40.59 -24.63
C ASN A 916 12.39 41.75 -25.05
N GLY A 917 12.99 42.95 -25.06
CA GLY A 917 12.35 44.23 -25.33
C GLY A 917 11.98 44.99 -24.05
N MET A 918 11.72 46.29 -24.24
CA MET A 918 11.55 47.30 -23.19
C MET A 918 10.13 47.38 -22.62
N ASN A 919 9.19 46.63 -23.20
CA ASN A 919 7.76 46.64 -22.87
C ASN A 919 7.16 45.23 -22.89
N PHE A 920 7.90 44.22 -22.41
CA PHE A 920 7.44 42.82 -22.30
C PHE A 920 7.07 42.16 -23.63
N GLU A 921 7.78 42.50 -24.71
CA GLU A 921 7.43 42.14 -26.08
C GLU A 921 7.57 40.65 -26.35
N THR A 922 8.73 40.07 -26.00
CA THR A 922 9.04 38.67 -26.30
C THR A 922 9.40 37.91 -25.04
N PHE A 923 8.46 37.14 -24.52
CA PHE A 923 8.71 36.23 -23.40
C PHE A 923 9.82 35.21 -23.75
N VAL A 924 10.75 34.99 -22.80
CA VAL A 924 11.86 34.04 -22.91
C VAL A 924 11.64 32.86 -21.98
N PHE A 925 11.64 33.08 -20.66
CA PHE A 925 11.43 32.03 -19.65
C PHE A 925 10.86 32.59 -18.34
N SER A 926 10.42 31.67 -17.46
CA SER A 926 10.06 31.97 -16.06
C SER A 926 10.95 31.19 -15.10
N ARG A 927 11.26 31.75 -13.93
CA ARG A 927 11.91 31.03 -12.82
C ARG A 927 11.45 31.54 -11.45
N LEU A 928 11.80 30.80 -10.40
CA LEU A 928 11.63 31.23 -9.02
C LEU A 928 12.88 32.00 -8.56
N ASP A 929 12.70 33.25 -8.14
CA ASP A 929 13.77 34.09 -7.60
C ASP A 929 13.62 34.21 -6.08
N PRO A 930 14.56 33.69 -5.27
CA PRO A 930 14.44 33.67 -3.81
C PRO A 930 14.32 35.06 -3.16
N THR A 931 15.00 36.05 -3.73
CA THR A 931 14.96 37.47 -3.32
C THR A 931 15.16 38.34 -4.55
N ILE A 932 14.73 39.61 -4.53
CA ILE A 932 15.10 40.57 -5.56
C ILE A 932 16.32 41.36 -5.09
N ASN A 933 17.49 40.84 -5.43
CA ASN A 933 18.79 41.44 -5.13
C ASN A 933 19.78 41.04 -6.21
N PHE A 934 19.54 41.53 -7.43
CA PHE A 934 20.28 41.16 -8.62
C PHE A 934 21.25 42.25 -9.03
N ASP A 935 22.43 41.81 -9.47
CA ASP A 935 23.45 42.60 -10.13
C ASP A 935 24.02 41.74 -11.25
N TRP A 936 23.62 42.03 -12.48
CA TRP A 936 24.04 41.31 -13.67
C TRP A 936 25.22 41.99 -14.37
N GLY A 937 25.68 43.15 -13.88
CA GLY A 937 26.69 43.96 -14.58
C GLY A 937 26.26 44.24 -16.02
N GLU A 938 27.15 44.05 -16.99
CA GLU A 938 26.85 44.15 -18.44
C GLU A 938 26.32 42.82 -19.04
N GLY A 939 25.94 41.87 -18.19
CA GLY A 939 25.53 40.52 -18.55
C GLY A 939 24.02 40.32 -18.65
N SER A 940 23.61 39.14 -19.12
CA SER A 940 22.20 38.76 -19.25
C SER A 940 21.69 37.99 -18.01
N PRO A 941 20.42 38.16 -17.61
CA PRO A 941 19.83 37.44 -16.48
C PRO A 941 19.62 35.94 -16.71
N GLY A 942 19.77 35.46 -17.95
CA GLY A 942 19.72 34.04 -18.30
C GLY A 942 19.74 33.77 -19.80
N ALA A 943 19.98 32.51 -20.17
CA ALA A 943 20.06 32.09 -21.57
C ALA A 943 18.80 32.50 -22.36
N GLY A 944 19.01 33.16 -23.51
CA GLY A 944 17.94 33.63 -24.40
C GLY A 944 17.40 35.03 -24.09
N VAL A 945 17.76 35.63 -22.95
CA VAL A 945 17.50 37.05 -22.68
C VAL A 945 18.66 37.89 -23.20
N ASN A 946 18.36 39.01 -23.87
CA ASN A 946 19.37 39.92 -24.38
C ASN A 946 20.24 40.49 -23.25
N THR A 947 21.45 40.95 -23.57
CA THR A 947 22.30 41.69 -22.63
C THR A 947 21.82 43.13 -22.44
N ASN A 948 21.17 43.70 -23.46
CA ASN A 948 20.56 45.03 -23.42
C ASN A 948 19.11 44.96 -23.94
N GLY A 949 18.23 45.83 -23.45
CA GLY A 949 16.87 45.98 -23.95
C GLY A 949 15.99 44.79 -23.57
N TYR A 950 15.82 44.57 -22.28
CA TYR A 950 15.01 43.47 -21.74
C TYR A 950 14.15 43.91 -20.55
N THR A 951 13.13 43.12 -20.23
CA THR A 951 12.20 43.38 -19.14
C THR A 951 12.01 42.16 -18.24
N VAL A 952 11.73 42.40 -16.96
CA VAL A 952 11.41 41.36 -15.99
C VAL A 952 10.16 41.73 -15.20
N ARG A 953 9.27 40.76 -14.98
CA ARG A 953 8.11 40.90 -14.10
C ARG A 953 8.14 39.83 -13.01
N TRP A 954 8.30 40.25 -11.76
CA TRP A 954 8.16 39.40 -10.59
C TRP A 954 6.76 39.52 -9.98
N THR A 955 6.15 38.38 -9.70
CA THR A 955 4.81 38.29 -9.08
C THR A 955 4.79 37.28 -7.94
N GLY A 956 4.04 37.59 -6.88
CA GLY A 956 3.83 36.70 -5.75
C GLY A 956 3.09 37.39 -4.62
N LYS A 957 3.41 37.03 -3.37
CA LYS A 957 2.94 37.72 -2.18
C LYS A 957 4.09 38.12 -1.26
N VAL A 958 3.87 39.16 -0.45
CA VAL A 958 4.76 39.62 0.63
C VAL A 958 4.04 39.56 1.97
N GLU A 959 4.73 39.12 3.03
CA GLU A 959 4.19 39.03 4.39
C GLU A 959 5.02 39.91 5.35
N PRO A 960 4.45 40.98 5.96
CA PRO A 960 5.18 41.84 6.89
C PRO A 960 5.37 41.16 8.26
N ARG A 961 6.53 41.38 8.88
CA ARG A 961 6.85 40.91 10.25
C ARG A 961 6.10 41.67 11.35
N TYR A 962 5.72 42.90 11.10
CA TYR A 962 5.09 43.80 12.06
C TYR A 962 3.84 44.44 11.45
N SER A 963 2.90 44.87 12.29
CA SER A 963 1.79 45.70 11.83
C SER A 963 2.23 47.15 11.84
N GLY A 964 1.98 47.89 10.76
CA GLY A 964 2.33 49.31 10.68
C GLY A 964 2.56 49.80 9.26
N GLN A 965 3.05 51.03 9.13
CA GLN A 965 3.46 51.59 7.84
C GLN A 965 4.81 51.02 7.43
N TYR A 966 4.84 50.38 6.27
CA TYR A 966 6.05 49.90 5.60
C TYR A 966 6.47 50.88 4.52
N THR A 967 7.79 51.08 4.39
CA THR A 967 8.41 51.76 3.24
C THR A 967 9.13 50.70 2.41
N PHE A 968 8.81 50.61 1.13
CA PHE A 968 9.52 49.80 0.14
C PHE A 968 10.51 50.66 -0.62
N TYR A 969 11.66 50.12 -0.97
CA TYR A 969 12.73 50.79 -1.70
C TYR A 969 13.14 49.95 -2.91
N ILE A 970 13.35 50.60 -4.07
CA ILE A 970 13.91 49.97 -5.27
C ILE A 970 15.08 50.79 -5.80
N THR A 971 16.22 50.12 -5.94
CA THR A 971 17.38 50.61 -6.71
C THR A 971 17.53 49.72 -7.93
N SER A 972 17.59 50.32 -9.11
CA SER A 972 17.71 49.58 -10.37
C SER A 972 18.34 50.40 -11.50
N ASP A 973 18.89 49.68 -12.47
CA ASP A 973 19.40 50.15 -13.77
C ASP A 973 18.68 49.33 -14.87
N ASN A 974 17.54 49.75 -15.42
CA ASN A 974 16.92 51.06 -15.39
C ASN A 974 15.54 51.01 -14.71
N GLY A 975 14.44 51.22 -15.46
CA GLY A 975 13.16 51.59 -14.90
C GLY A 975 12.44 50.49 -14.13
N ARG A 976 11.51 50.92 -13.28
CA ARG A 976 10.88 50.10 -12.24
C ARG A 976 9.46 50.54 -11.90
N ARG A 977 8.59 49.57 -11.57
CA ARG A 977 7.27 49.83 -10.97
C ARG A 977 6.93 48.78 -9.92
N LEU A 978 6.37 49.20 -8.79
CA LEU A 978 5.98 48.31 -7.69
C LEU A 978 4.52 48.48 -7.33
N TRP A 979 3.82 47.35 -7.27
CA TRP A 979 2.50 47.24 -6.67
C TRP A 979 2.57 46.38 -5.41
N VAL A 980 1.94 46.82 -4.33
CA VAL A 980 1.71 46.04 -3.12
C VAL A 980 0.23 46.11 -2.79
N ASN A 981 -0.39 44.96 -2.52
CA ASN A 981 -1.84 44.83 -2.35
C ASN A 981 -2.64 45.45 -3.51
N ASN A 982 -2.15 45.25 -4.75
CA ASN A 982 -2.70 45.83 -5.98
C ASN A 982 -2.70 47.37 -6.04
N GLN A 983 -2.03 48.07 -5.11
CA GLN A 983 -1.83 49.51 -5.14
C GLN A 983 -0.45 49.84 -5.72
N LEU A 984 -0.38 50.74 -6.71
CA LEU A 984 0.86 51.22 -7.30
C LEU A 984 1.57 52.14 -6.30
N VAL A 985 2.64 51.66 -5.67
CA VAL A 985 3.38 52.36 -4.61
C VAL A 985 4.66 53.03 -5.13
N ILE A 986 5.24 52.52 -6.23
CA ILE A 986 6.37 53.15 -6.94
C ILE A 986 6.07 53.11 -8.44
N ASP A 987 6.02 54.28 -9.09
CA ASP A 987 5.82 54.41 -10.55
C ASP A 987 6.96 55.21 -11.18
N LYS A 988 8.02 54.50 -11.59
CA LYS A 988 9.25 55.08 -12.13
C LYS A 988 9.77 54.27 -13.32
N TRP A 989 8.96 54.19 -14.38
CA TRP A 989 9.37 53.62 -15.67
C TRP A 989 10.26 54.60 -16.45
N LEU A 990 11.36 55.01 -15.83
CA LEU A 990 12.29 56.03 -16.31
C LEU A 990 13.60 55.36 -16.73
N ASP A 991 14.27 55.95 -17.73
CA ASP A 991 15.57 55.51 -18.22
C ASP A 991 16.69 56.16 -17.38
N ASP A 992 16.72 55.80 -16.10
CA ASP A 992 17.67 56.27 -15.08
C ASP A 992 18.24 55.09 -14.29
N TRP A 993 19.45 55.24 -13.74
CA TRP A 993 20.21 54.14 -13.14
C TRP A 993 20.66 54.47 -11.71
N ASP A 994 20.73 53.45 -10.86
CA ASP A 994 21.24 53.48 -9.48
C ASP A 994 20.60 54.51 -8.52
N ILE A 995 19.47 55.12 -8.90
CA ILE A 995 18.65 55.97 -8.03
C ILE A 995 17.72 55.08 -7.19
N GLU A 996 17.72 55.30 -5.88
CA GLU A 996 16.76 54.66 -4.99
C GLU A 996 15.42 55.42 -4.97
N TYR A 997 14.34 54.72 -5.28
CA TYR A 997 12.98 55.22 -5.12
C TYR A 997 12.25 54.48 -4.02
N SER A 998 11.38 55.18 -3.29
CA SER A 998 10.61 54.60 -2.20
C SER A 998 9.11 54.88 -2.29
N GLY A 999 8.31 53.98 -1.73
CA GLY A 999 6.86 54.12 -1.59
C GLY A 999 6.36 53.48 -0.30
N THR A 1000 5.27 54.00 0.28
CA THR A 1000 4.76 53.56 1.58
C THR A 1000 3.39 52.89 1.49
N ILE A 1001 3.14 51.88 2.33
CA ILE A 1001 1.83 51.23 2.48
C ILE A 1001 1.67 50.68 3.90
N THR A 1002 0.45 50.70 4.45
CA THR A 1002 0.15 50.11 5.77
C THR A 1002 -0.18 48.63 5.60
N LEU A 1003 0.50 47.78 6.37
CA LEU A 1003 0.35 46.32 6.33
C LEU A 1003 0.15 45.74 7.74
N THR A 1004 -0.49 44.58 7.83
CA THR A 1004 -0.74 43.85 9.09
C THR A 1004 0.21 42.67 9.21
N ALA A 1005 0.88 42.52 10.36
CA ALA A 1005 1.82 41.42 10.62
C ALA A 1005 1.22 40.05 10.30
N GLY A 1006 1.96 39.20 9.61
CA GLY A 1006 1.52 37.83 9.29
C GLY A 1006 0.46 37.72 8.17
N GLN A 1007 0.01 38.84 7.59
CA GLN A 1007 -0.94 38.83 6.47
C GLN A 1007 -0.18 38.90 5.14
N GLN A 1008 -0.48 37.98 4.22
CA GLN A 1008 0.11 38.00 2.88
C GLN A 1008 -0.62 38.98 1.95
N TYR A 1009 0.14 39.84 1.27
CA TYR A 1009 -0.36 40.82 0.30
C TYR A 1009 0.22 40.55 -1.08
N ASP A 1010 -0.57 40.72 -2.14
CA ASP A 1010 -0.06 40.58 -3.51
C ASP A 1010 1.06 41.58 -3.77
N ILE A 1011 2.16 41.13 -4.39
CA ILE A 1011 3.27 41.99 -4.79
C ILE A 1011 3.60 41.76 -6.26
N LYS A 1012 3.76 42.85 -7.01
CA LYS A 1012 4.21 42.83 -8.41
C LYS A 1012 5.30 43.87 -8.59
N LEU A 1013 6.46 43.45 -9.07
CA LEU A 1013 7.57 44.31 -9.47
C LEU A 1013 7.82 44.15 -10.96
N GLU A 1014 7.84 45.26 -11.68
CA GLU A 1014 8.24 45.33 -13.09
C GLU A 1014 9.55 46.09 -13.19
N TYR A 1015 10.43 45.64 -14.08
CA TYR A 1015 11.75 46.19 -14.33
C TYR A 1015 12.08 46.17 -15.82
N PHE A 1016 12.83 47.17 -16.30
CA PHE A 1016 13.51 47.12 -17.59
C PHE A 1016 14.97 47.51 -17.47
N GLU A 1017 15.77 46.99 -18.39
CA GLU A 1017 17.13 47.45 -18.68
C GLU A 1017 17.16 47.92 -20.14
N ASN A 1018 17.78 49.08 -20.38
CA ASN A 1018 17.89 49.68 -21.71
C ASN A 1018 19.23 49.38 -22.38
N ASN A 1019 20.31 49.91 -21.80
CA ASN A 1019 21.67 49.61 -22.20
C ASN A 1019 22.63 49.78 -21.01
N GLY A 1020 23.75 49.05 -21.02
CA GLY A 1020 24.86 49.25 -20.09
C GLY A 1020 24.82 48.27 -18.92
N GLY A 1021 24.85 48.81 -17.70
CA GLY A 1021 24.78 48.02 -16.47
C GLY A 1021 23.36 47.56 -16.18
N ALA A 1022 23.21 46.46 -15.42
CA ALA A 1022 21.92 45.89 -15.12
C ALA A 1022 21.83 45.43 -13.67
N ASN A 1023 20.97 46.05 -12.87
CA ASN A 1023 20.73 45.64 -11.49
C ASN A 1023 19.31 45.96 -11.03
N CYS A 1024 18.81 45.22 -10.04
CA CYS A 1024 17.51 45.48 -9.40
C CYS A 1024 17.47 44.91 -7.97
N LYS A 1025 17.21 45.78 -6.99
CA LYS A 1025 17.20 45.46 -5.55
C LYS A 1025 15.90 45.94 -4.91
N LEU A 1026 15.21 45.06 -4.17
CA LEU A 1026 13.98 45.38 -3.44
C LEU A 1026 14.21 45.25 -1.93
N SER A 1027 14.07 46.36 -1.22
CA SER A 1027 14.20 46.45 0.24
C SER A 1027 12.92 46.98 0.90
N TRP A 1028 12.79 46.76 2.21
CA TRP A 1028 11.72 47.33 3.04
C TRP A 1028 12.24 47.87 4.37
N SER A 1029 11.47 48.72 5.05
CA SER A 1029 11.69 49.13 6.45
C SER A 1029 10.37 49.53 7.12
N SER A 1030 10.34 49.54 8.46
CA SER A 1030 9.26 50.11 9.28
C SER A 1030 9.83 50.65 10.60
N ALA A 1031 8.99 51.19 11.48
CA ALA A 1031 9.43 51.62 12.82
C ALA A 1031 10.00 50.47 13.69
N SER A 1032 9.62 49.23 13.41
CA SER A 1032 10.07 48.02 14.13
C SER A 1032 10.94 47.10 13.26
N GLN A 1033 11.25 47.49 12.03
CA GLN A 1033 12.04 46.73 11.06
C GLN A 1033 13.10 47.64 10.44
N GLY A 1034 14.38 47.39 10.75
CA GLY A 1034 15.49 48.05 10.07
C GLY A 1034 15.46 47.80 8.56
N LYS A 1035 16.04 48.72 7.76
CA LYS A 1035 16.08 48.58 6.30
C LYS A 1035 16.89 47.36 5.90
N GLU A 1036 16.30 46.47 5.11
CA GLU A 1036 16.94 45.26 4.59
C GLU A 1036 16.36 44.87 3.23
N ILE A 1037 17.08 44.08 2.44
CA ILE A 1037 16.51 43.32 1.30
C ILE A 1037 15.39 42.45 1.84
N ILE A 1038 14.23 42.44 1.17
CA ILE A 1038 13.11 41.63 1.63
C ILE A 1038 13.54 40.17 1.58
N PRO A 1039 13.57 39.48 2.74
CA PRO A 1039 14.14 38.15 2.82
C PRO A 1039 13.21 37.13 2.19
N LYS A 1040 13.79 36.06 1.63
CA LYS A 1040 13.09 34.98 0.93
C LYS A 1040 11.86 34.47 1.67
N ASN A 1041 12.00 34.31 2.99
CA ASN A 1041 10.96 33.78 3.85
C ASN A 1041 9.75 34.71 4.02
N GLN A 1042 9.83 35.96 3.55
CA GLN A 1042 8.71 36.89 3.49
C GLN A 1042 8.17 37.10 2.07
N LEU A 1043 8.65 36.33 1.09
CA LEU A 1043 8.22 36.37 -0.30
C LEU A 1043 7.65 35.00 -0.71
N TYR A 1044 6.45 35.00 -1.25
CA TYR A 1044 5.73 33.78 -1.61
C TYR A 1044 5.48 33.72 -3.10
N ALA A 1045 5.97 32.66 -3.74
CA ALA A 1045 5.69 32.42 -5.13
C ALA A 1045 4.21 32.08 -5.26
N THR A 1046 3.53 32.68 -6.23
CA THR A 1046 2.28 32.09 -6.69
C THR A 1046 2.65 30.76 -7.34
N PRO A 1047 2.07 29.62 -6.93
CA PRO A 1047 2.27 28.37 -7.67
C PRO A 1047 2.02 28.65 -9.15
N LEU A 1048 2.74 27.97 -10.04
CA LEU A 1048 2.26 27.74 -11.41
C LEU A 1048 1.00 26.88 -11.30
N SER A 1049 -0.09 27.46 -10.76
CA SER A 1049 -1.40 26.89 -10.91
C SER A 1049 -1.64 26.91 -12.42
N LEU A 1050 -1.78 25.72 -12.99
CA LEU A 1050 -2.82 25.51 -13.98
C LEU A 1050 -4.02 26.32 -13.48
N ALA A 1051 -4.29 27.46 -14.09
CA ALA A 1051 -5.44 28.29 -13.78
C ALA A 1051 -6.70 27.56 -14.28
N ASN A 1052 -6.99 26.42 -13.65
CA ASN A 1052 -8.23 25.67 -13.70
C ASN A 1052 -8.90 25.90 -12.35
N SER A 1053 -9.78 26.90 -12.24
CA SER A 1053 -10.89 26.84 -11.26
C SER A 1053 -11.92 27.98 -11.32
N SER A 1054 -11.81 29.00 -12.18
CA SER A 1054 -12.86 30.04 -12.27
C SER A 1054 -13.60 30.16 -13.61
N ILE A 1055 -13.30 29.31 -14.60
CA ILE A 1055 -14.10 29.22 -15.85
C ILE A 1055 -14.88 27.89 -15.94
N ALA A 1056 -14.65 26.95 -15.01
CA ALA A 1056 -15.28 25.63 -15.04
C ALA A 1056 -16.76 25.60 -14.57
N THR A 1057 -17.33 26.73 -14.12
CA THR A 1057 -18.71 26.78 -13.59
C THR A 1057 -19.73 27.43 -14.52
N ALA A 1058 -19.42 27.60 -15.80
CA ALA A 1058 -20.38 28.09 -16.78
C ALA A 1058 -20.42 27.29 -18.10
N TYR A 1059 -20.10 25.99 -18.10
CA TYR A 1059 -20.39 25.14 -19.25
C TYR A 1059 -20.70 23.70 -18.81
N GLU A 1060 -21.91 23.47 -18.32
CA GLU A 1060 -22.51 22.14 -18.40
C GLU A 1060 -23.67 22.10 -19.39
N LYS A 1061 -23.70 20.97 -20.10
CA LYS A 1061 -24.77 20.41 -20.94
C LYS A 1061 -25.01 21.06 -22.31
N THR A 1062 -24.26 20.55 -23.29
CA THR A 1062 -24.89 19.92 -24.48
C THR A 1062 -23.98 18.83 -25.10
N ALA A 1063 -24.53 17.62 -25.21
CA ALA A 1063 -24.21 16.49 -26.10
C ALA A 1063 -22.74 16.17 -26.51
N THR A 1064 -22.25 15.03 -26.01
CA THR A 1064 -21.38 14.02 -26.68
C THR A 1064 -20.27 14.49 -27.64
N GLY A 1065 -19.09 14.83 -27.10
CA GLY A 1065 -17.83 14.99 -27.85
C GLY A 1065 -17.06 13.68 -28.12
N LYS A 1066 -17.75 12.52 -28.24
CA LYS A 1066 -17.10 11.19 -28.32
C LYS A 1066 -16.51 10.84 -29.70
N ASP A 1067 -16.86 11.55 -30.77
CA ASP A 1067 -16.48 11.16 -32.15
C ASP A 1067 -15.50 12.13 -32.83
N ILE A 1068 -14.73 12.92 -32.07
CA ILE A 1068 -13.75 13.86 -32.65
C ILE A 1068 -12.34 13.30 -32.48
N VAL A 1069 -11.73 12.91 -33.60
CA VAL A 1069 -10.35 12.48 -33.68
C VAL A 1069 -9.52 13.61 -34.26
N LEU A 1070 -8.52 14.06 -33.50
CA LEU A 1070 -7.52 15.05 -33.90
C LEU A 1070 -6.16 14.34 -33.99
N TYR A 1071 -5.56 14.30 -35.17
CA TYR A 1071 -4.31 13.55 -35.38
C TYR A 1071 -3.46 14.13 -36.53
N PRO A 1072 -2.12 14.20 -36.43
CA PRO A 1072 -1.30 13.94 -35.25
C PRO A 1072 -1.48 14.98 -34.15
N ASN A 1073 -1.32 14.53 -32.90
CA ASN A 1073 -1.38 15.40 -31.73
C ASN A 1073 -0.45 14.80 -30.66
N PRO A 1074 0.80 15.27 -30.54
CA PRO A 1074 1.31 16.53 -31.03
C PRO A 1074 1.46 16.60 -32.56
N ALA A 1075 1.15 17.77 -33.11
CA ALA A 1075 1.27 18.10 -34.52
C ALA A 1075 2.57 18.84 -34.78
N THR A 1076 3.23 18.55 -35.90
CA THR A 1076 4.39 19.31 -36.38
C THR A 1076 3.99 20.37 -37.39
N SER A 1077 3.25 20.03 -38.44
CA SER A 1077 2.85 21.02 -39.46
C SER A 1077 1.40 20.89 -39.91
N HIS A 1078 0.77 19.75 -39.65
CA HIS A 1078 -0.58 19.44 -40.11
C HIS A 1078 -1.35 18.62 -39.07
N VAL A 1079 -2.67 18.81 -39.01
CA VAL A 1079 -3.59 17.95 -38.28
C VAL A 1079 -4.82 17.60 -39.10
N ARG A 1080 -5.32 16.38 -38.96
CA ARG A 1080 -6.61 15.94 -39.47
C ARG A 1080 -7.62 15.91 -38.35
N LEU A 1081 -8.80 16.44 -38.65
CA LEU A 1081 -9.95 16.44 -37.75
C LEU A 1081 -11.06 15.60 -38.36
N LYS A 1082 -11.33 14.43 -37.76
CA LYS A 1082 -12.47 13.57 -38.12
C LYS A 1082 -13.56 13.76 -37.07
N PHE A 1083 -14.77 14.05 -37.51
CA PHE A 1083 -15.96 14.26 -36.68
C PHE A 1083 -17.22 13.74 -37.39
N GLY A 1084 -18.29 13.42 -36.65
CA GLY A 1084 -19.48 12.73 -37.17
C GLY A 1084 -20.37 13.49 -38.17
N ALA A 1085 -20.02 14.73 -38.55
CA ALA A 1085 -20.76 15.56 -39.51
C ALA A 1085 -19.97 15.80 -40.79
N LYS A 1086 -20.64 16.19 -41.90
CA LYS A 1086 -19.96 16.50 -43.18
C LYS A 1086 -19.01 17.69 -43.09
N GLN A 1087 -19.41 18.73 -42.35
CA GLN A 1087 -18.61 19.95 -42.16
C GLN A 1087 -18.81 20.53 -40.76
N ALA A 1088 -17.86 21.33 -40.29
CA ALA A 1088 -17.89 22.03 -39.01
C ALA A 1088 -17.28 23.43 -39.16
N ARG A 1089 -17.73 24.39 -38.36
CA ARG A 1089 -17.05 25.68 -38.22
C ARG A 1089 -15.96 25.54 -37.16
N MET A 1090 -14.72 25.78 -37.52
CA MET A 1090 -13.54 25.62 -36.66
C MET A 1090 -12.91 26.95 -36.27
N ILE A 1091 -12.46 27.04 -35.02
CA ILE A 1091 -11.67 28.13 -34.46
C ILE A 1091 -10.51 27.53 -33.65
N ILE A 1092 -9.30 28.10 -33.75
CA ILE A 1092 -8.15 27.71 -32.91
C ILE A 1092 -7.83 28.85 -31.96
N TYR A 1093 -7.72 28.53 -30.67
CA TYR A 1093 -7.28 29.42 -29.61
C TYR A 1093 -5.92 28.99 -29.07
N ASP A 1094 -5.11 29.92 -28.59
CA ASP A 1094 -3.93 29.58 -27.78
C ASP A 1094 -4.31 29.20 -26.35
N ALA A 1095 -3.32 28.80 -25.55
CA ALA A 1095 -3.48 28.44 -24.14
C ALA A 1095 -4.03 29.57 -23.24
N LEU A 1096 -4.07 30.82 -23.73
CA LEU A 1096 -4.63 31.99 -23.04
C LEU A 1096 -6.06 32.30 -23.51
N GLY A 1097 -6.67 31.45 -24.35
CA GLY A 1097 -8.02 31.63 -24.88
C GLY A 1097 -8.11 32.67 -26.00
N ARG A 1098 -6.99 33.15 -26.54
CA ARG A 1098 -6.98 34.12 -27.64
C ARG A 1098 -7.11 33.38 -28.96
N GLN A 1099 -7.99 33.85 -29.84
CA GLN A 1099 -8.14 33.27 -31.17
C GLN A 1099 -6.87 33.52 -31.99
N VAL A 1100 -6.21 32.44 -32.44
CA VAL A 1100 -4.95 32.51 -33.20
C VAL A 1100 -5.11 32.18 -34.69
N THR A 1101 -6.27 31.64 -35.10
CA THR A 1101 -6.61 31.49 -36.52
C THR A 1101 -8.00 32.05 -36.82
N PRO A 1102 -8.23 32.59 -38.03
CA PRO A 1102 -9.58 32.93 -38.47
C PRO A 1102 -10.54 31.74 -38.38
N THR A 1103 -11.82 32.05 -38.14
CA THR A 1103 -12.89 31.05 -38.20
C THR A 1103 -13.02 30.52 -39.63
N ARG A 1104 -13.07 29.19 -39.80
CA ARG A 1104 -13.19 28.55 -41.13
C ARG A 1104 -14.12 27.35 -41.10
N ILE A 1105 -14.78 27.07 -42.23
CA ILE A 1105 -15.51 25.81 -42.41
C ILE A 1105 -14.50 24.74 -42.84
N ILE A 1106 -14.53 23.60 -42.16
CA ILE A 1106 -13.72 22.42 -42.48
C ILE A 1106 -14.63 21.22 -42.76
N TYR A 1107 -14.17 20.30 -43.61
CA TYR A 1107 -14.82 19.01 -43.84
C TYR A 1107 -14.23 17.94 -42.92
N SER A 1108 -15.04 16.95 -42.52
CA SER A 1108 -14.55 15.85 -41.70
C SER A 1108 -13.50 15.04 -42.46
N GLY A 1109 -12.35 14.80 -41.81
CA GLY A 1109 -11.18 14.16 -42.41
C GLY A 1109 -10.24 15.11 -43.18
N GLN A 1110 -10.60 16.40 -43.29
CA GLN A 1110 -9.75 17.39 -43.94
C GLN A 1110 -8.46 17.64 -43.15
N GLU A 1111 -7.37 17.80 -43.88
CA GLU A 1111 -6.08 18.22 -43.32
C GLU A 1111 -6.01 19.73 -43.14
N ILE A 1112 -5.51 20.14 -41.97
CA ILE A 1112 -5.43 21.52 -41.52
C ILE A 1112 -3.96 21.83 -41.29
N ASN A 1113 -3.45 22.78 -42.07
CA ASN A 1113 -2.11 23.32 -41.86
C ASN A 1113 -2.06 24.09 -40.52
N THR A 1114 -1.12 23.69 -39.68
CA THR A 1114 -0.79 24.24 -38.36
C THR A 1114 0.66 24.73 -38.28
N ALA A 1115 1.41 24.73 -39.39
CA ALA A 1115 2.80 25.18 -39.45
C ALA A 1115 2.98 26.64 -38.98
N GLN A 1116 1.95 27.46 -39.18
CA GLN A 1116 1.91 28.87 -38.74
C GLN A 1116 1.74 29.02 -37.22
N LEU A 1117 1.38 27.96 -36.50
CA LEU A 1117 1.27 27.97 -35.05
C LEU A 1117 2.66 27.75 -34.44
N ARG A 1118 3.04 28.55 -33.45
CA ARG A 1118 4.29 28.31 -32.69
C ARG A 1118 4.16 27.03 -31.85
N PRO A 1119 5.25 26.32 -31.53
CA PRO A 1119 5.20 25.21 -30.56
C PRO A 1119 4.48 25.63 -29.27
N GLY A 1120 3.55 24.81 -28.79
CA GLY A 1120 2.67 25.16 -27.68
C GLY A 1120 1.34 24.41 -27.69
N VAL A 1121 0.50 24.67 -26.68
CA VAL A 1121 -0.83 24.05 -26.57
C VAL A 1121 -1.89 25.04 -27.06
N TYR A 1122 -2.82 24.53 -27.85
CA TYR A 1122 -3.93 25.23 -28.47
C TYR A 1122 -5.24 24.50 -28.18
N LEU A 1123 -6.34 25.23 -28.26
CA LEU A 1123 -7.69 24.67 -28.20
C LEU A 1123 -8.36 24.83 -29.56
N ILE A 1124 -8.69 23.71 -30.21
CA ILE A 1124 -9.53 23.71 -31.40
C ILE A 1124 -10.98 23.59 -30.95
N GLN A 1125 -11.79 24.59 -31.27
CA GLN A 1125 -13.24 24.55 -31.11
C GLN A 1125 -13.90 24.25 -32.46
N LEU A 1126 -14.80 23.28 -32.46
CA LEU A 1126 -15.71 22.98 -33.57
C LEU A 1126 -17.13 23.36 -33.19
N ASP A 1127 -17.84 24.01 -34.10
CA ASP A 1127 -19.28 24.22 -34.04
C ASP A 1127 -19.91 23.38 -35.16
N ILE A 1128 -20.62 22.33 -34.74
CA ILE A 1128 -21.30 21.37 -35.59
C ILE A 1128 -22.80 21.59 -35.40
N ASN A 1129 -23.45 22.23 -36.38
CA ASN A 1129 -24.89 22.51 -36.35
C ASN A 1129 -25.36 23.23 -35.07
N GLY A 1130 -24.57 24.17 -34.55
CA GLY A 1130 -24.88 24.93 -33.33
C GLY A 1130 -24.36 24.30 -32.04
N ILE A 1131 -23.80 23.09 -32.10
CA ILE A 1131 -23.20 22.41 -30.96
C ILE A 1131 -21.70 22.66 -30.97
N LYS A 1132 -21.23 23.38 -29.94
CA LYS A 1132 -19.81 23.71 -29.73
C LYS A 1132 -19.11 22.59 -28.95
N THR A 1133 -17.97 22.14 -29.46
CA THR A 1133 -17.15 21.07 -28.89
C THR A 1133 -15.67 21.41 -29.08
N SER A 1134 -14.79 20.98 -28.19
CA SER A 1134 -13.38 21.41 -28.21
C SER A 1134 -12.40 20.24 -28.04
N LYS A 1135 -11.20 20.39 -28.63
CA LYS A 1135 -10.08 19.44 -28.53
C LYS A 1135 -8.75 20.18 -28.36
N HIS A 1136 -7.86 19.64 -27.53
CA HIS A 1136 -6.50 20.16 -27.38
C HIS A 1136 -5.65 19.80 -28.59
N LEU A 1137 -4.96 20.78 -29.16
CA LEU A 1137 -3.90 20.62 -30.14
C LEU A 1137 -2.57 20.99 -29.47
N VAL A 1138 -1.65 20.04 -29.39
CA VAL A 1138 -0.26 20.25 -28.98
C VAL A 1138 0.54 20.44 -30.27
N LYS A 1139 1.18 21.58 -30.46
CA LYS A 1139 2.12 21.84 -31.55
C LYS A 1139 3.54 21.59 -31.02
N SER A 1140 4.25 20.62 -31.59
CA SER A 1140 5.67 20.41 -31.28
C SER A 1140 6.55 21.24 -32.21
N ALA A 1141 7.83 21.42 -31.85
CA ALA A 1141 8.85 21.80 -32.83
C ALA A 1141 8.98 20.69 -33.89
N GLU A 1142 9.37 21.05 -35.11
CA GLU A 1142 9.69 20.06 -36.16
C GLU A 1142 10.92 19.22 -35.81
#